data_AF-A0A327YFF7-F1
#
_entry.id   AF-A0A327YFF7-F1
#
_cell.length_a   1.000
_cell.length_b   1.000
_cell.length_c   1.000
_cell.angle_alpha   90.00
_cell.angle_beta   90.00
_cell.angle_gamma   90.00
#
_symmetry.space_group_name_H-M   'P 1'
#
loop_
_entity.id
_entity.type
_entity.pdbx_description
1 polymer ?
#
loop_
_entity_poly.entity_id
_entity_poly.type
_entity_poly.pdbx_seq_one_letter_code
_entity_poly.pdbx_strand_id
1 'polypeptide(L)'
;MARMHDYDQIGALWNDWQGAIATRPADPPETILSDVLRTHGTLVSSQEVSFALAGADREASRSAARFTDCMVALLGDPALRLRHAFAAFDADADQTIAKTDLLTVTGAFADTPEEAGLLADEIDADGDGRISLADLVQYLDGAPPPVAQTYRATHVPDHHLGAFPGMPAPSTATAKPHPDHDADAGISPLHLRIGFFRLMQGAAYRSFRENYSANSETHIRARDLPYTIEDFARFTTVTIDYYLALGLITDAACIAEFRRLDEIVQAELDRLHTRVRTWPTIPRTPGMLAAQAKIADERDGLSRRQHLCRAVMELVLSLRLHGLRVDRSGVDALAGHEINRLRHQDLRAETHRNASIPRPWDADTDYRDSWNRVILSDADARIDGAIMPTRFWYDEFMPQLLLCASLITADDLRHARGTTEQDLDTWHAELRAQGAFDRFATDLRDGFAACSFGVKRMLKQAWILTAPYLTGIEKRRERAEFGRDSGFLSEYVAFIDVHLGRNDVATADMRLSFPYYIGPAVWAFLHGSAELIETMPDAVRRRGTDRFAAFFRGFATMYPCPYCRYHLNRYVIRNREVDMYPVEFLLLGRQPGRHDTGITLDDKLATITAPGALRVFLWKLHNAVSSSIARTEPWYHRQPKPLYTSRFWPSIEAEMARSAASGHDAVAIAKVTEIYGITKPAAHLAVLRDELTRALRADDKASVAQTIDRAEGAIADLELAIEEASFLTRKYAYDPAQAGLPPTVDAIQETFARSGVFVER
;
A
#
# COMPACT_ATOMS: atom_id res chain seq x y z
N MET A 1 21.87 -1.09 28.45
CA MET A 1 22.56 -2.10 27.60
C MET A 1 24.02 -1.69 27.53
N ALA A 2 24.94 -2.50 28.05
CA ALA A 2 26.36 -2.28 27.78
C ALA A 2 26.62 -2.65 26.32
N ARG A 3 27.05 -1.68 25.50
CA ARG A 3 27.50 -1.94 24.12
C ARG A 3 28.98 -2.30 24.15
N MET A 4 29.45 -3.03 23.15
CA MET A 4 30.86 -3.35 22.98
C MET A 4 31.51 -2.28 22.10
N HIS A 5 32.70 -1.84 22.49
CA HIS A 5 33.41 -0.68 21.95
C HIS A 5 34.65 -1.08 21.15
N ASP A 6 35.16 -2.31 21.31
CA ASP A 6 36.34 -2.80 20.60
C ASP A 6 36.27 -4.32 20.32
N TYR A 7 37.23 -4.80 19.53
CA TYR A 7 37.35 -6.23 19.18
C TYR A 7 37.85 -7.09 20.33
N ASP A 8 38.54 -6.52 21.33
CA ASP A 8 39.06 -7.27 22.48
C ASP A 8 37.92 -7.74 23.37
N GLN A 9 36.89 -6.90 23.57
CA GLN A 9 35.66 -7.25 24.26
C GLN A 9 34.88 -8.37 23.54
N ILE A 10 34.87 -8.35 22.21
CA ILE A 10 34.25 -9.40 21.39
C ILE A 10 35.05 -10.71 21.49
N GLY A 11 36.39 -10.63 21.49
CA GLY A 11 37.29 -11.76 21.66
C GLY A 11 37.20 -12.40 23.05
N ALA A 12 37.05 -11.59 24.10
CA ALA A 12 36.80 -12.08 25.46
C ALA A 12 35.47 -12.83 25.54
N LEU A 13 34.40 -12.27 24.96
CA LEU A 13 33.10 -12.94 24.89
C LEU A 13 33.16 -14.26 24.12
N TRP A 14 33.94 -14.32 23.03
CA TRP A 14 34.18 -15.56 22.29
C TRP A 14 34.82 -16.64 23.16
N ASN A 15 35.85 -16.29 23.91
CA ASN A 15 36.57 -17.23 24.78
C ASN A 15 35.65 -17.76 25.91
N ASP A 16 34.86 -16.88 26.53
CA ASP A 16 33.89 -17.25 27.56
C ASP A 16 32.81 -18.17 27.01
N TRP A 17 32.29 -17.86 25.81
CA TRP A 17 31.29 -18.69 25.15
C TRP A 17 31.83 -20.06 24.78
N GLN A 18 33.06 -20.15 24.25
CA GLN A 18 33.71 -21.43 23.95
C GLN A 18 33.96 -22.27 25.22
N GLY A 19 34.41 -21.64 26.31
CA GLY A 19 34.56 -22.31 27.61
C GLY A 19 33.24 -22.85 28.17
N ALA A 20 32.16 -22.06 28.03
CA ALA A 20 30.82 -22.47 28.45
C ALA A 20 30.25 -23.60 27.57
N ILE A 21 30.50 -23.60 26.25
CA ILE A 21 30.14 -24.71 25.35
C ILE A 21 30.85 -26.00 25.76
N ALA A 22 32.15 -25.94 26.06
CA ALA A 22 32.92 -27.11 26.46
C ALA A 22 32.42 -27.77 27.76
N THR A 23 31.76 -27.01 28.63
CA THR A 23 31.22 -27.48 29.91
C THR A 23 29.75 -27.88 29.85
N ARG A 24 29.01 -27.44 28.82
CA ARG A 24 27.57 -27.71 28.62
C ARG A 24 27.26 -28.19 27.19
N PRO A 25 27.88 -29.29 26.70
CA PRO A 25 27.77 -29.70 25.29
C PRO A 25 26.37 -30.18 24.86
N ALA A 26 25.47 -30.45 25.81
CA ALA A 26 24.09 -30.87 25.55
C ALA A 26 23.12 -29.69 25.34
N ASP A 27 23.52 -28.47 25.70
CA ASP A 27 22.66 -27.29 25.59
C ASP A 27 22.88 -26.59 24.22
N PRO A 28 21.82 -25.98 23.64
CA PRO A 28 21.96 -25.23 22.40
C PRO A 28 22.96 -24.05 22.54
N PRO A 29 23.90 -23.85 21.61
CA PRO A 29 24.92 -22.80 21.69
C PRO A 29 24.36 -21.38 21.93
N GLU A 30 23.20 -21.07 21.36
CA GLU A 30 22.47 -19.81 21.53
C GLU A 30 21.92 -19.59 22.95
N THR A 31 21.55 -20.67 23.63
CA THR A 31 21.11 -20.63 25.04
C THR A 31 22.31 -20.34 25.94
N ILE A 32 23.45 -21.00 25.65
CA ILE A 32 24.71 -20.78 26.38
C ILE A 32 25.18 -19.33 26.20
N LEU A 33 25.14 -18.79 24.98
CA LEU A 33 25.51 -17.38 24.74
C LEU A 33 24.57 -16.41 25.48
N SER A 34 23.27 -16.69 25.48
CA SER A 34 22.28 -15.87 26.21
C SER A 34 22.60 -15.80 27.72
N ASP A 35 23.02 -16.91 28.32
CA ASP A 35 23.41 -16.98 29.73
C ASP A 35 24.73 -16.24 30.01
N VAL A 36 25.73 -16.39 29.12
CA VAL A 36 27.01 -15.66 29.21
C VAL A 36 26.77 -14.15 29.13
N LEU A 37 25.97 -13.70 28.16
CA LEU A 37 25.61 -12.28 28.00
C LEU A 37 24.88 -11.73 29.23
N ARG A 38 23.95 -12.50 29.81
CA ARG A 38 23.25 -12.13 31.05
C ARG A 38 24.21 -11.98 32.23
N THR A 39 25.20 -12.87 32.33
CA THR A 39 26.23 -12.83 33.38
C THR A 39 27.13 -11.60 33.26
N HIS A 40 27.41 -11.17 32.03
CA HIS A 40 28.11 -9.92 31.70
C HIS A 40 27.22 -8.66 31.79
N GLY A 41 25.99 -8.76 32.30
CA GLY A 41 25.07 -7.62 32.45
C GLY A 41 24.52 -7.08 31.12
N THR A 42 24.63 -7.84 30.04
CA THR A 42 24.14 -7.47 28.71
C THR A 42 22.75 -8.07 28.49
N LEU A 43 21.74 -7.20 28.38
CA LEU A 43 20.34 -7.59 28.17
C LEU A 43 20.02 -7.66 26.68
N VAL A 44 20.02 -8.86 26.10
CA VAL A 44 19.58 -9.15 24.72
C VAL A 44 18.58 -10.29 24.77
N SER A 45 17.54 -10.25 23.92
CA SER A 45 16.54 -11.32 23.90
C SER A 45 17.14 -12.61 23.33
N SER A 46 16.69 -13.77 23.83
CA SER A 46 17.13 -15.07 23.29
C SER A 46 16.80 -15.24 21.81
N GLN A 47 15.79 -14.53 21.30
CA GLN A 47 15.43 -14.53 19.88
C GLN A 47 16.45 -13.78 19.03
N GLU A 48 16.96 -12.63 19.49
CA GLU A 48 18.03 -11.88 18.81
C GLU A 48 19.34 -12.67 18.79
N VAL A 49 19.67 -13.36 19.89
CA VAL A 49 20.85 -14.23 19.98
C VAL A 49 20.74 -15.42 19.03
N SER A 50 19.58 -16.08 19.01
CA SER A 50 19.29 -17.21 18.12
C SER A 50 19.37 -16.80 16.64
N PHE A 51 18.87 -15.62 16.30
CA PHE A 51 18.95 -15.08 14.94
C PHE A 51 20.40 -14.72 14.56
N ALA A 52 21.12 -14.01 15.43
CA ALA A 52 22.50 -13.63 15.16
C ALA A 52 23.41 -14.85 14.94
N LEU A 53 23.15 -15.95 15.65
CA LEU A 53 23.91 -17.20 15.56
C LEU A 53 23.33 -18.25 14.61
N ALA A 54 22.31 -17.94 13.80
CA ALA A 54 21.62 -18.97 13.03
C ALA A 54 22.61 -19.77 12.14
N GLY A 55 22.63 -21.10 12.28
CA GLY A 55 23.61 -21.99 11.64
C GLY A 55 24.86 -22.36 12.47
N ALA A 56 25.00 -21.83 13.71
CA ALA A 56 26.11 -22.14 14.63
C ALA A 56 26.01 -23.51 15.33
N ASP A 57 24.90 -24.22 15.12
CA ASP A 57 24.67 -25.62 15.51
C ASP A 57 25.69 -26.57 14.85
N ARG A 58 26.17 -26.25 13.64
CA ARG A 58 27.22 -27.01 12.95
C ARG A 58 28.62 -26.60 13.42
N GLU A 59 29.41 -27.57 13.88
CA GLU A 59 30.78 -27.35 14.38
C GLU A 59 31.70 -26.68 13.34
N ALA A 60 31.52 -27.02 12.05
CA ALA A 60 32.23 -26.42 10.92
C ALA A 60 31.92 -24.91 10.70
N SER A 61 30.87 -24.38 11.33
CA SER A 61 30.43 -22.98 11.20
C SER A 61 30.77 -22.14 12.44
N ARG A 62 31.45 -22.68 13.46
CA ARG A 62 31.86 -21.97 14.67
C ARG A 62 33.30 -21.47 14.57
N SER A 63 33.51 -20.35 13.86
CA SER A 63 34.81 -19.66 13.81
C SER A 63 34.77 -18.35 14.58
N ALA A 64 35.92 -17.94 15.13
CA ALA A 64 36.07 -16.65 15.82
C ALA A 64 35.74 -15.47 14.88
N ALA A 65 36.06 -15.59 13.59
CA ALA A 65 35.74 -14.59 12.58
C ALA A 65 34.22 -14.42 12.41
N ARG A 66 33.48 -15.51 12.18
CA ARG A 66 32.02 -15.46 12.04
C ARG A 66 31.33 -14.98 13.31
N PHE A 67 31.83 -15.40 14.48
CA PHE A 67 31.33 -14.89 15.75
C PHE A 67 31.54 -13.38 15.90
N THR A 68 32.69 -12.88 15.47
CA THR A 68 32.98 -11.45 15.47
C THR A 68 32.00 -10.69 14.58
N ASP A 69 31.76 -11.17 13.35
CA ASP A 69 30.78 -10.56 12.44
C ASP A 69 29.37 -10.53 13.06
N CYS A 70 28.95 -11.63 13.71
CA CYS A 70 27.66 -11.72 14.41
C CYS A 70 27.58 -10.75 15.61
N MET A 71 28.63 -10.69 16.45
CA MET A 71 28.59 -9.94 17.70
C MET A 71 28.82 -8.45 17.51
N VAL A 72 29.63 -8.03 16.53
CA VAL A 72 29.75 -6.61 16.19
C VAL A 72 28.42 -6.09 15.61
N ALA A 73 27.76 -6.89 14.78
CA ALA A 73 26.44 -6.61 14.24
C ALA A 73 25.32 -6.58 15.32
N LEU A 74 25.46 -7.31 16.43
CA LEU A 74 24.46 -7.37 17.49
C LEU A 74 24.72 -6.41 18.67
N LEU A 75 25.98 -6.28 19.10
CA LEU A 75 26.39 -5.66 20.36
C LEU A 75 27.30 -4.44 20.18
N GLY A 76 27.86 -4.25 18.98
CA GLY A 76 28.80 -3.16 18.70
C GLY A 76 28.17 -1.78 18.83
N ASP A 77 28.92 -0.84 19.39
CA ASP A 77 28.60 0.57 19.36
C ASP A 77 28.77 1.16 17.94
N PRO A 78 28.28 2.41 17.68
CA PRO A 78 28.34 2.97 16.33
C PRO A 78 29.76 3.04 15.76
N ALA A 79 30.77 3.30 16.58
CA ALA A 79 32.15 3.41 16.16
C ALA A 79 32.76 2.05 15.79
N LEU A 80 32.50 1.00 16.58
CA LEU A 80 32.92 -0.36 16.29
C LEU A 80 32.23 -0.91 15.04
N ARG A 81 30.92 -0.67 14.89
CA ARG A 81 30.15 -1.06 13.70
C ARG A 81 30.69 -0.40 12.43
N LEU A 82 30.93 0.92 12.47
CA LEU A 82 31.44 1.66 11.32
C LEU A 82 32.83 1.14 10.90
N ARG A 83 33.73 0.93 11.87
CA ARG A 83 35.04 0.30 11.63
C ARG A 83 34.92 -1.07 10.99
N HIS A 84 33.98 -1.87 11.46
CA HIS A 84 33.78 -3.24 10.98
C HIS A 84 33.15 -3.30 9.59
N ALA A 85 32.25 -2.36 9.27
CA ALA A 85 31.71 -2.15 7.94
C ALA A 85 32.81 -1.72 6.96
N PHE A 86 33.60 -0.72 7.35
CA PHE A 86 34.70 -0.20 6.54
C PHE A 86 35.73 -1.29 6.20
N ALA A 87 36.06 -2.16 7.17
CA ALA A 87 36.98 -3.28 6.97
C ALA A 87 36.43 -4.39 6.04
N ALA A 88 35.18 -4.31 5.58
CA ALA A 88 34.60 -5.26 4.62
C ALA A 88 34.87 -4.88 3.15
N PHE A 89 35.28 -3.63 2.92
CA PHE A 89 35.86 -3.22 1.65
C PHE A 89 37.30 -3.73 1.58
N ASP A 90 37.77 -4.15 0.40
CA ASP A 90 39.17 -4.53 0.17
C ASP A 90 40.02 -3.24 0.20
N ALA A 91 40.31 -2.73 1.39
CA ALA A 91 41.13 -1.55 1.58
C ALA A 91 42.57 -1.82 1.10
N ASP A 92 43.15 -0.85 0.39
CA ASP A 92 44.53 -0.92 -0.08
C ASP A 92 45.52 -0.88 1.10
N ALA A 93 46.82 -1.00 0.81
CA ALA A 93 47.90 -1.01 1.81
C ALA A 93 47.89 0.20 2.78
N ASP A 94 47.26 1.32 2.38
CA ASP A 94 47.15 2.57 3.14
C ASP A 94 45.83 2.68 3.95
N GLN A 95 45.03 1.61 4.08
CA GLN A 95 43.75 1.59 4.81
C GLN A 95 42.68 2.57 4.28
N THR A 96 42.70 2.83 2.98
CA THR A 96 41.72 3.66 2.28
C THR A 96 40.98 2.83 1.22
N ILE A 97 39.75 3.22 0.89
CA ILE A 97 38.95 2.61 -0.18
C ILE A 97 38.83 3.57 -1.36
N ALA A 98 38.71 3.05 -2.59
CA ALA A 98 38.48 3.91 -3.73
C ALA A 98 37.08 4.52 -3.67
N LYS A 99 36.97 5.81 -4.02
CA LYS A 99 35.67 6.51 -4.12
C LYS A 99 34.65 5.77 -4.99
N THR A 100 35.12 5.09 -6.03
CA THR A 100 34.30 4.27 -6.94
C THR A 100 33.64 3.06 -6.24
N ASP A 101 34.28 2.51 -5.21
CA ASP A 101 33.76 1.36 -4.48
C ASP A 101 32.60 1.79 -3.57
N LEU A 102 32.73 2.95 -2.92
CA LEU A 102 31.63 3.55 -2.17
C LEU A 102 30.50 3.99 -3.12
N LEU A 103 30.81 4.56 -4.29
CA LEU A 103 29.81 4.91 -5.32
C LEU A 103 29.00 3.70 -5.80
N THR A 104 29.66 2.55 -5.95
CA THR A 104 29.00 1.31 -6.38
C THR A 104 27.95 0.85 -5.37
N VAL A 105 28.25 0.93 -4.07
CA VAL A 105 27.30 0.52 -3.00
C VAL A 105 26.27 1.62 -2.72
N THR A 106 26.65 2.89 -2.75
CA THR A 106 25.73 4.04 -2.54
C THR A 106 24.73 4.19 -3.68
N GLY A 107 25.10 3.87 -4.92
CA GLY A 107 24.19 3.85 -6.06
C GLY A 107 22.99 2.89 -5.91
N ALA A 108 23.08 1.91 -5.00
CA ALA A 108 21.96 1.04 -4.67
C ALA A 108 20.90 1.71 -3.76
N PHE A 109 21.23 2.83 -3.11
CA PHE A 109 20.37 3.53 -2.15
C PHE A 109 20.10 4.99 -2.50
N ALA A 110 20.94 5.61 -3.34
CA ALA A 110 20.73 6.96 -3.84
C ALA A 110 19.58 6.99 -4.85
N ASP A 111 18.78 8.05 -4.83
CA ASP A 111 17.69 8.19 -5.81
C ASP A 111 18.22 8.47 -7.21
N THR A 112 19.36 9.15 -7.29
CA THR A 112 20.00 9.54 -8.53
C THR A 112 21.50 9.26 -8.46
N PRO A 113 22.15 9.02 -9.62
CA PRO A 113 23.61 8.96 -9.69
C PRO A 113 24.28 10.24 -9.16
N GLU A 114 23.61 11.38 -9.29
CA GLU A 114 24.07 12.68 -8.78
C GLU A 114 24.07 12.72 -7.25
N GLU A 115 23.06 12.16 -6.58
CA GLU A 115 23.02 12.07 -5.12
C GLU A 115 24.12 11.13 -4.59
N ALA A 116 24.36 10.00 -5.26
CA ALA A 116 25.49 9.12 -4.92
C ALA A 116 26.83 9.84 -5.11
N GLY A 117 26.98 10.58 -6.22
CA GLY A 117 28.13 11.43 -6.51
C GLY A 117 28.39 12.45 -5.41
N LEU A 118 27.37 13.26 -5.06
CA LEU A 118 27.45 14.27 -4.02
C LEU A 118 27.76 13.67 -2.64
N LEU A 119 27.17 12.53 -2.29
CA LEU A 119 27.50 11.84 -1.05
C LEU A 119 28.98 11.42 -1.02
N ALA A 120 29.47 10.83 -2.10
CA ALA A 120 30.87 10.42 -2.19
C ALA A 120 31.82 11.63 -2.17
N ASP A 121 31.47 12.73 -2.83
CA ASP A 121 32.21 14.00 -2.83
C ASP A 121 32.24 14.67 -1.45
N GLU A 122 31.15 14.60 -0.69
CA GLU A 122 31.10 15.17 0.66
C GLU A 122 31.88 14.37 1.71
N ILE A 123 31.99 13.06 1.50
CA ILE A 123 32.84 12.20 2.35
C ILE A 123 34.31 12.41 1.99
N ASP A 124 34.66 12.47 0.71
CA ASP A 124 36.00 12.77 0.17
C ASP A 124 36.30 14.28 0.25
N ALA A 125 36.29 14.83 1.46
CA ALA A 125 36.34 16.28 1.68
C ALA A 125 37.70 16.92 1.31
N ASP A 126 38.78 16.14 1.26
CA ASP A 126 40.11 16.58 0.82
C ASP A 126 40.36 16.34 -0.69
N GLY A 127 39.47 15.61 -1.36
CA GLY A 127 39.42 15.47 -2.81
C GLY A 127 40.55 14.61 -3.38
N ASP A 128 41.10 13.70 -2.58
CA ASP A 128 42.20 12.82 -3.00
C ASP A 128 41.68 11.59 -3.78
N GLY A 129 40.36 11.43 -3.86
CA GLY A 129 39.69 10.34 -4.58
C GLY A 129 39.70 9.01 -3.82
N ARG A 130 40.13 9.03 -2.55
CA ARG A 130 40.19 7.92 -1.63
C ARG A 130 39.34 8.27 -0.41
N ILE A 131 38.83 7.26 0.28
CA ILE A 131 38.01 7.46 1.47
C ILE A 131 38.65 6.69 2.62
N SER A 132 39.00 7.39 3.68
CA SER A 132 39.49 6.82 4.92
C SER A 132 38.35 6.61 5.92
N LEU A 133 38.62 5.80 6.94
CA LEU A 133 37.72 5.67 8.09
C LEU A 133 37.52 7.01 8.81
N ALA A 134 38.54 7.87 8.84
CA ALA A 134 38.46 9.17 9.50
C ALA A 134 37.47 10.09 8.79
N ASP A 135 37.45 10.06 7.46
CA ASP A 135 36.53 10.84 6.63
C ASP A 135 35.07 10.44 6.88
N LEU A 136 34.80 9.14 6.96
CA LEU A 136 33.47 8.61 7.32
C LEU A 136 33.05 8.97 8.74
N VAL A 137 33.97 8.93 9.71
CA VAL A 137 33.68 9.31 11.09
C VAL A 137 33.38 10.80 11.16
N GLN A 138 34.19 11.64 10.53
CA GLN A 138 34.01 13.09 10.49
C GLN A 138 32.69 13.48 9.80
N TYR A 139 32.36 12.85 8.68
CA TYR A 139 31.11 13.11 7.96
C TYR A 139 29.87 12.74 8.78
N LEU A 140 29.97 11.72 9.64
CA LEU A 140 28.89 11.23 10.51
C LEU A 140 28.90 11.83 11.93
N ASP A 141 29.88 12.67 12.27
CA ASP A 141 30.01 13.30 13.57
C ASP A 141 28.99 14.45 13.74
N GLY A 142 28.36 14.54 14.91
CA GLY A 142 27.29 15.51 15.18
C GLY A 142 25.93 15.25 14.48
N ALA A 143 25.81 14.21 13.63
CA ALA A 143 24.53 13.81 13.04
C ALA A 143 23.57 13.29 14.13
N PRO A 144 22.25 13.58 14.04
CA PRO A 144 21.28 13.10 15.03
C PRO A 144 21.34 11.57 15.16
N PRO A 145 21.11 11.03 16.37
CA PRO A 145 21.18 9.59 16.58
C PRO A 145 20.21 8.89 15.62
N PRO A 146 20.58 7.70 15.12
CA PRO A 146 19.69 6.93 14.27
C PRO A 146 18.31 6.85 14.90
N VAL A 147 17.25 7.19 14.15
CA VAL A 147 15.86 6.98 14.57
C VAL A 147 15.76 5.55 15.10
N ALA A 148 14.95 5.28 16.13
CA ALA A 148 14.88 3.98 16.81
C ALA A 148 14.60 2.76 15.87
N GLN A 149 14.32 3.01 14.59
CA GLN A 149 14.08 2.06 13.50
C GLN A 149 15.29 1.84 12.56
N THR A 150 16.45 2.43 12.84
CA THR A 150 17.64 2.22 11.99
C THR A 150 18.16 0.80 12.16
N TYR A 151 18.53 0.18 11.03
CA TYR A 151 18.89 -1.23 10.88
C TYR A 151 19.86 -1.75 11.95
N ARG A 152 19.65 -3.00 12.38
CA ARG A 152 20.67 -3.83 13.03
C ARG A 152 20.91 -5.05 12.15
N ALA A 153 22.14 -5.23 11.68
CA ALA A 153 22.56 -6.45 11.01
C ALA A 153 22.32 -7.70 11.87
N THR A 154 21.61 -8.67 11.30
CA THR A 154 21.29 -9.95 11.95
C THR A 154 21.28 -11.05 10.87
N HIS A 155 21.73 -12.28 11.18
CA HIS A 155 21.97 -13.36 10.20
C HIS A 155 20.72 -14.20 9.88
N VAL A 156 20.43 -14.48 8.60
CA VAL A 156 19.31 -15.35 8.15
C VAL A 156 19.82 -16.59 7.41
N PRO A 157 19.36 -17.82 7.72
CA PRO A 157 19.73 -19.04 6.97
C PRO A 157 19.12 -19.14 5.56
N ASP A 158 19.86 -19.73 4.61
CA ASP A 158 19.48 -19.87 3.20
C ASP A 158 18.15 -20.61 2.95
N HIS A 159 17.76 -21.57 3.80
CA HIS A 159 16.54 -22.38 3.61
C HIS A 159 15.25 -21.69 4.08
N HIS A 160 15.36 -20.53 4.76
CA HIS A 160 14.21 -19.68 5.08
C HIS A 160 13.91 -18.67 3.95
N LEU A 161 14.76 -18.61 2.94
CA LEU A 161 14.44 -18.04 1.63
C LEU A 161 13.65 -19.10 0.83
N GLY A 162 12.39 -19.33 1.22
CA GLY A 162 11.43 -20.04 0.37
C GLY A 162 10.92 -21.43 0.78
N ALA A 163 10.76 -21.78 2.06
CA ALA A 163 9.93 -22.93 2.44
C ALA A 163 9.32 -22.82 3.86
N PHE A 164 8.06 -23.23 4.01
CA PHE A 164 7.35 -23.34 5.30
C PHE A 164 7.40 -24.78 5.85
N PRO A 165 7.42 -24.97 7.18
CA PRO A 165 7.13 -26.26 7.81
C PRO A 165 5.63 -26.55 7.75
N GLY A 166 5.27 -27.79 7.44
CA GLY A 166 3.89 -28.27 7.42
C GLY A 166 3.30 -28.41 8.81
N MET A 167 2.02 -28.06 8.97
CA MET A 167 1.18 -28.44 10.12
C MET A 167 -0.32 -28.46 9.73
N PRO A 168 -1.17 -29.10 10.54
CA PRO A 168 -2.14 -30.10 10.07
C PRO A 168 -3.48 -29.54 9.58
N ALA A 169 -4.21 -30.41 8.86
CA ALA A 169 -5.51 -30.13 8.27
C ALA A 169 -6.60 -29.82 9.33
N PRO A 170 -7.51 -28.86 9.05
CA PRO A 170 -8.64 -28.59 9.92
C PRO A 170 -9.74 -29.65 9.77
N SER A 171 -10.34 -29.96 10.92
CA SER A 171 -11.47 -30.88 11.12
C SER A 171 -12.74 -30.40 10.39
N THR A 172 -13.41 -31.35 9.74
CA THR A 172 -14.73 -31.19 9.11
C THR A 172 -15.83 -31.04 10.16
N ALA A 173 -16.38 -29.83 10.30
CA ALA A 173 -17.65 -29.63 10.99
C ALA A 173 -18.79 -29.61 9.97
N THR A 174 -19.78 -30.47 10.16
CA THR A 174 -21.00 -30.55 9.35
C THR A 174 -21.97 -29.43 9.79
N ALA A 175 -22.20 -28.47 8.90
CA ALA A 175 -23.21 -27.42 9.07
C ALA A 175 -24.37 -27.63 8.08
N LYS A 176 -25.58 -27.25 8.52
CA LYS A 176 -26.84 -27.46 7.79
C LYS A 176 -26.91 -26.57 6.54
N PRO A 177 -27.64 -27.00 5.49
CA PRO A 177 -27.77 -26.23 4.26
C PRO A 177 -28.48 -24.90 4.50
N HIS A 178 -27.81 -23.81 4.12
CA HIS A 178 -28.43 -22.50 4.03
C HIS A 178 -29.16 -22.39 2.68
N PRO A 179 -30.35 -21.77 2.62
CA PRO A 179 -31.06 -21.56 1.36
C PRO A 179 -30.19 -20.77 0.37
N ASP A 180 -30.30 -21.16 -0.91
CA ASP A 180 -29.72 -20.48 -2.07
C ASP A 180 -30.04 -18.98 -2.03
N HIS A 181 -29.10 -18.16 -1.57
CA HIS A 181 -29.10 -16.73 -1.85
C HIS A 181 -28.39 -16.50 -3.19
N ASP A 182 -29.04 -16.88 -4.29
CA ASP A 182 -28.77 -16.30 -5.61
C ASP A 182 -29.65 -15.04 -5.83
N ALA A 183 -30.09 -14.41 -4.72
CA ALA A 183 -31.05 -13.31 -4.68
C ALA A 183 -30.42 -11.90 -4.66
N ASP A 184 -29.11 -11.76 -4.47
CA ASP A 184 -28.45 -10.45 -4.30
C ASP A 184 -27.35 -10.23 -5.34
N ALA A 185 -27.72 -9.66 -6.49
CA ALA A 185 -26.74 -9.22 -7.47
C ALA A 185 -27.16 -7.84 -8.00
N GLY A 186 -26.49 -6.82 -7.50
CA GLY A 186 -26.76 -5.41 -7.77
C GLY A 186 -25.93 -4.50 -6.87
N ILE A 187 -25.75 -3.25 -7.31
CA ILE A 187 -25.01 -2.21 -6.60
C ILE A 187 -26.01 -1.23 -5.99
N SER A 188 -26.13 -1.29 -4.66
CA SER A 188 -26.88 -0.28 -3.90
C SER A 188 -26.28 1.14 -3.99
N PRO A 189 -27.07 2.18 -3.69
CA PRO A 189 -26.55 3.55 -3.63
C PRO A 189 -25.46 3.74 -2.57
N LEU A 190 -25.49 2.94 -1.49
CA LEU A 190 -24.47 2.99 -0.44
C LEU A 190 -23.09 2.55 -0.96
N HIS A 191 -23.01 1.55 -1.84
CA HIS A 191 -21.73 1.13 -2.44
C HIS A 191 -21.05 2.26 -3.21
N LEU A 192 -21.81 2.97 -4.04
CA LEU A 192 -21.28 4.08 -4.85
C LEU A 192 -20.82 5.25 -3.98
N ARG A 193 -21.57 5.55 -2.91
CA ARG A 193 -21.19 6.56 -1.90
C ARG A 193 -19.91 6.17 -1.16
N ILE A 194 -19.77 4.90 -0.75
CA ILE A 194 -18.58 4.39 -0.07
C ILE A 194 -17.36 4.48 -1.00
N GLY A 195 -17.48 4.09 -2.26
CA GLY A 195 -16.39 4.17 -3.22
C GLY A 195 -15.93 5.61 -3.47
N PHE A 196 -16.88 6.53 -3.70
CA PHE A 196 -16.58 7.96 -3.82
C PHE A 196 -15.86 8.50 -2.57
N PHE A 197 -16.41 8.22 -1.38
CA PHE A 197 -15.84 8.67 -0.11
C PHE A 197 -14.42 8.15 0.09
N ARG A 198 -14.20 6.83 -0.04
CA ARG A 198 -12.89 6.19 0.20
C ARG A 198 -11.80 6.68 -0.75
N LEU A 199 -12.13 6.90 -2.02
CA LEU A 199 -11.19 7.48 -2.98
C LEU A 199 -10.78 8.90 -2.58
N MET A 200 -11.76 9.75 -2.31
CA MET A 200 -11.54 11.16 -1.97
C MET A 200 -10.77 11.34 -0.67
N GLN A 201 -11.17 10.65 0.42
CA GLN A 201 -10.46 10.75 1.69
C GLN A 201 -9.06 10.16 1.63
N GLY A 202 -8.88 9.07 0.87
CA GLY A 202 -7.59 8.41 0.73
C GLY A 202 -6.61 9.30 -0.04
N ALA A 203 -7.07 9.95 -1.11
CA ALA A 203 -6.26 10.89 -1.87
C ALA A 203 -5.89 12.11 -1.03
N ALA A 204 -6.83 12.66 -0.26
CA ALA A 204 -6.58 13.74 0.69
C ALA A 204 -5.54 13.36 1.74
N TYR A 205 -5.64 12.18 2.33
CA TYR A 205 -4.66 11.65 3.28
C TYR A 205 -3.27 11.41 2.66
N ARG A 206 -3.19 11.21 1.34
CA ARG A 206 -1.91 11.14 0.63
C ARG A 206 -1.33 12.49 0.25
N SER A 207 -2.12 13.56 0.27
CA SER A 207 -1.70 14.90 -0.16
C SER A 207 -1.62 15.95 0.96
N PHE A 208 -2.16 15.69 2.15
CA PHE A 208 -2.16 16.68 3.25
C PHE A 208 -0.77 17.00 3.80
N ARG A 209 0.18 16.10 3.57
CA ARG A 209 1.61 16.24 3.86
C ARG A 209 2.41 15.57 2.76
N GLU A 210 3.71 15.85 2.70
CA GLU A 210 4.64 15.20 1.77
C GLU A 210 4.45 13.67 1.80
N ASN A 211 4.15 13.11 0.64
CA ASN A 211 3.97 11.68 0.49
C ASN A 211 4.30 11.24 -0.95
N TYR A 212 4.69 9.98 -1.08
CA TYR A 212 5.06 9.37 -2.35
C TYR A 212 4.41 8.00 -2.47
N SER A 213 4.31 7.51 -3.70
CA SER A 213 4.08 6.08 -3.91
C SER A 213 5.21 5.27 -3.28
N ALA A 214 4.96 3.98 -3.09
CA ALA A 214 5.95 3.03 -2.64
C ALA A 214 6.07 1.95 -3.71
N ASN A 215 7.29 1.55 -4.02
CA ASN A 215 7.57 0.48 -4.93
C ASN A 215 6.85 -0.80 -4.45
N SER A 216 6.09 -1.44 -5.33
CA SER A 216 5.25 -2.60 -4.98
C SER A 216 6.07 -3.86 -4.64
N GLU A 217 7.32 -3.91 -5.08
CA GLU A 217 8.23 -5.03 -4.83
C GLU A 217 9.13 -4.73 -3.64
N THR A 218 9.71 -3.52 -3.60
CA THR A 218 10.73 -3.17 -2.61
C THR A 218 10.22 -2.43 -1.39
N HIS A 219 9.00 -1.91 -1.44
CA HIS A 219 8.39 -1.04 -0.43
C HIS A 219 9.10 0.32 -0.22
N ILE A 220 10.17 0.59 -0.96
CA ILE A 220 10.90 1.86 -0.94
C ILE A 220 10.04 2.97 -1.57
N ARG A 221 10.13 4.20 -1.05
CA ARG A 221 9.44 5.36 -1.61
C ARG A 221 9.88 5.60 -3.06
N ALA A 222 8.91 5.65 -3.97
CA ALA A 222 9.11 6.04 -5.35
C ALA A 222 9.01 7.58 -5.46
N ARG A 223 10.13 8.28 -5.25
CA ARG A 223 10.16 9.76 -5.23
C ARG A 223 9.73 10.40 -6.54
N ASP A 224 9.90 9.70 -7.65
CA ASP A 224 9.44 10.08 -8.98
C ASP A 224 7.92 9.87 -9.20
N LEU A 225 7.20 9.40 -8.17
CA LEU A 225 5.75 9.28 -8.15
C LEU A 225 5.18 9.98 -6.89
N PRO A 226 5.31 11.31 -6.77
CA PRO A 226 4.76 12.08 -5.66
C PRO A 226 3.22 12.09 -5.67
N TYR A 227 2.63 12.34 -4.51
CA TYR A 227 1.25 12.81 -4.41
C TYR A 227 1.27 14.33 -4.34
N THR A 228 1.11 14.99 -5.48
CA THR A 228 1.12 16.45 -5.54
C THR A 228 -0.24 17.01 -5.11
N ILE A 229 -0.24 18.19 -4.51
CA ILE A 229 -1.48 18.87 -4.13
C ILE A 229 -2.27 19.36 -5.35
N GLU A 230 -1.57 19.65 -6.46
CA GLU A 230 -2.20 20.06 -7.72
C GLU A 230 -2.91 18.89 -8.40
N ASP A 231 -2.30 17.70 -8.39
CA ASP A 231 -2.98 16.49 -8.86
C ASP A 231 -4.15 16.12 -7.97
N PHE A 232 -4.07 16.34 -6.64
CA PHE A 232 -5.20 16.17 -5.73
C PHE A 232 -6.37 17.12 -6.06
N ALA A 233 -6.08 18.39 -6.29
CA ALA A 233 -7.11 19.37 -6.68
C ALA A 233 -7.74 19.00 -8.02
N ARG A 234 -6.94 18.64 -9.03
CA ARG A 234 -7.45 18.14 -10.33
C ARG A 234 -8.30 16.88 -10.15
N PHE A 235 -7.82 15.92 -9.36
CA PHE A 235 -8.51 14.67 -9.07
C PHE A 235 -9.86 14.92 -8.37
N THR A 236 -9.92 15.88 -7.45
CA THR A 236 -11.15 16.30 -6.78
C THR A 236 -12.19 16.75 -7.81
N THR A 237 -11.82 17.68 -8.70
CA THR A 237 -12.71 18.18 -9.76
C THR A 237 -13.21 17.07 -10.67
N VAL A 238 -12.30 16.25 -11.23
CA VAL A 238 -12.71 15.20 -12.20
C VAL A 238 -13.51 14.08 -11.54
N THR A 239 -13.26 13.78 -10.25
CA THR A 239 -14.03 12.77 -9.51
C THR A 239 -15.45 13.27 -9.20
N ILE A 240 -15.60 14.54 -8.80
CA ILE A 240 -16.91 15.16 -8.58
C ILE A 240 -17.68 15.24 -9.91
N ASP A 241 -17.03 15.68 -10.99
CA ASP A 241 -17.66 15.74 -12.31
C ASP A 241 -18.13 14.36 -12.78
N TYR A 242 -17.31 13.33 -12.58
CA TYR A 242 -17.67 11.96 -12.92
C TYR A 242 -18.83 11.45 -12.06
N TYR A 243 -18.75 11.64 -10.73
CA TYR A 243 -19.80 11.20 -9.81
C TYR A 243 -21.16 11.84 -10.10
N LEU A 244 -21.18 13.16 -10.38
CA LEU A 244 -22.40 13.86 -10.78
C LEU A 244 -22.90 13.41 -12.17
N ALA A 245 -22.00 13.08 -13.10
CA ALA A 245 -22.37 12.56 -14.41
C ALA A 245 -23.04 11.18 -14.35
N LEU A 246 -22.92 10.44 -13.23
CA LEU A 246 -23.65 9.19 -13.00
C LEU A 246 -25.17 9.39 -12.87
N GLY A 247 -25.64 10.64 -12.72
CA GLY A 247 -27.07 10.95 -12.67
C GLY A 247 -27.77 10.53 -11.38
N LEU A 248 -27.02 10.08 -10.36
CA LEU A 248 -27.54 9.71 -9.05
C LEU A 248 -28.10 10.90 -8.28
N ILE A 249 -27.49 12.08 -8.48
CA ILE A 249 -27.84 13.32 -7.81
C ILE A 249 -28.38 14.29 -8.86
N THR A 250 -29.68 14.59 -8.75
CA THR A 250 -30.38 15.47 -9.70
C THR A 250 -30.81 16.79 -9.07
N ASP A 251 -30.90 16.85 -7.75
CA ASP A 251 -31.29 18.06 -7.03
C ASP A 251 -30.17 19.13 -7.06
N ALA A 252 -30.54 20.36 -7.40
CA ALA A 252 -29.60 21.46 -7.56
C ALA A 252 -28.89 21.86 -6.26
N ALA A 253 -29.57 21.76 -5.10
CA ALA A 253 -28.96 22.10 -3.82
C ALA A 253 -27.96 21.02 -3.40
N CYS A 254 -28.25 19.74 -3.65
CA CYS A 254 -27.26 18.68 -3.45
C CYS A 254 -26.05 18.86 -4.38
N ILE A 255 -26.25 19.13 -5.67
CA ILE A 255 -25.17 19.41 -6.63
C ILE A 255 -24.29 20.57 -6.14
N ALA A 256 -24.90 21.64 -5.59
CA ALA A 256 -24.17 22.77 -5.05
C ALA A 256 -23.23 22.39 -3.89
N GLU A 257 -23.58 21.42 -3.05
CA GLU A 257 -22.68 20.93 -1.98
C GLU A 257 -21.46 20.20 -2.55
N PHE A 258 -21.61 19.45 -3.64
CA PHE A 258 -20.47 18.83 -4.33
C PHE A 258 -19.58 19.89 -5.00
N ARG A 259 -20.17 20.93 -5.60
CA ARG A 259 -19.39 22.05 -6.16
C ARG A 259 -18.65 22.82 -5.07
N ARG A 260 -19.28 23.00 -3.90
CA ARG A 260 -18.64 23.59 -2.74
C ARG A 260 -17.41 22.79 -2.26
N LEU A 261 -17.46 21.46 -2.32
CA LEU A 261 -16.29 20.63 -1.99
C LEU A 261 -15.10 20.92 -2.92
N ASP A 262 -15.36 21.02 -4.23
CA ASP A 262 -14.34 21.40 -5.22
C ASP A 262 -13.82 22.82 -4.97
N GLU A 263 -14.72 23.79 -4.78
CA GLU A 263 -14.39 25.19 -4.51
C GLU A 263 -13.50 25.36 -3.27
N ILE A 264 -13.77 24.64 -2.18
CA ILE A 264 -12.95 24.68 -0.96
C ILE A 264 -11.52 24.18 -1.23
N VAL A 265 -11.37 23.11 -2.02
CA VAL A 265 -10.05 22.57 -2.40
C VAL A 265 -9.30 23.52 -3.33
N GLN A 266 -9.97 24.07 -4.36
CA GLN A 266 -9.36 25.04 -5.28
C GLN A 266 -8.95 26.32 -4.54
N ALA A 267 -9.80 26.84 -3.66
CA ALA A 267 -9.49 28.03 -2.87
C ALA A 267 -8.28 27.83 -1.96
N GLU A 268 -8.13 26.66 -1.34
CA GLU A 268 -6.93 26.37 -0.54
C GLU A 268 -5.66 26.21 -1.40
N LEU A 269 -5.78 25.63 -2.60
CA LEU A 269 -4.67 25.60 -3.56
C LEU A 269 -4.23 27.02 -3.97
N ASP A 270 -5.19 27.91 -4.25
CA ASP A 270 -4.92 29.32 -4.56
C ASP A 270 -4.26 30.05 -3.38
N ARG A 271 -4.71 29.77 -2.15
CA ARG A 271 -4.09 30.28 -0.91
C ARG A 271 -2.65 29.78 -0.78
N LEU A 272 -2.39 28.50 -1.08
CA LEU A 272 -1.05 27.92 -1.11
C LEU A 272 -0.15 28.60 -2.14
N HIS A 273 -0.57 28.72 -3.41
CA HIS A 273 0.22 29.37 -4.45
C HIS A 273 0.50 30.84 -4.14
N THR A 274 -0.48 31.56 -3.60
CA THR A 274 -0.33 32.95 -3.16
C THR A 274 0.71 33.06 -2.05
N ARG A 275 0.64 32.19 -1.05
CA ARG A 275 1.61 32.13 0.05
C ARG A 275 3.01 31.81 -0.43
N VAL A 276 3.19 30.83 -1.32
CA VAL A 276 4.50 30.49 -1.90
C VAL A 276 5.11 31.73 -2.58
N ARG A 277 4.32 32.44 -3.40
CA ARG A 277 4.76 33.67 -4.08
C ARG A 277 5.09 34.82 -3.13
N THR A 278 4.39 34.93 -2.01
CA THR A 278 4.49 36.06 -1.07
C THR A 278 5.19 35.69 0.24
N TRP A 279 5.80 34.51 0.31
CA TRP A 279 6.43 33.99 1.52
C TRP A 279 7.38 34.96 2.21
N PRO A 280 8.24 35.73 1.48
CA PRO A 280 9.13 36.70 2.10
C PRO A 280 8.42 37.82 2.88
N THR A 281 7.18 38.14 2.50
CA THR A 281 6.46 39.33 2.97
C THR A 281 5.29 39.05 3.92
N ILE A 282 4.78 37.82 3.97
CA ILE A 282 3.62 37.51 4.83
C ILE A 282 4.02 37.36 6.30
N PRO A 283 3.14 37.72 7.26
CA PRO A 283 3.27 37.31 8.64
C PRO A 283 3.28 35.79 8.77
N ARG A 284 4.15 35.24 9.64
CA ARG A 284 4.32 33.78 9.83
C ARG A 284 3.92 33.42 11.26
N THR A 285 3.04 32.45 11.40
CA THR A 285 2.70 31.89 12.73
C THR A 285 3.83 30.99 13.24
N PRO A 286 3.86 30.66 14.55
CA PRO A 286 4.83 29.69 15.08
C PRO A 286 4.80 28.34 14.34
N GLY A 287 3.61 27.82 14.02
CA GLY A 287 3.46 26.58 13.26
C GLY A 287 4.02 26.67 11.83
N MET A 288 3.87 27.82 11.16
CA MET A 288 4.45 28.06 9.83
C MET A 288 5.99 28.09 9.88
N LEU A 289 6.56 28.74 10.90
CA LEU A 289 8.01 28.79 11.11
C LEU A 289 8.57 27.40 11.41
N ALA A 290 7.89 26.60 12.24
CA ALA A 290 8.28 25.22 12.54
C ALA A 290 8.27 24.34 11.28
N ALA A 291 7.24 24.45 10.44
CA ALA A 291 7.18 23.71 9.18
C ALA A 291 8.28 24.18 8.20
N GLN A 292 8.54 25.48 8.13
CA GLN A 292 9.61 26.04 7.29
C GLN A 292 11.01 25.62 7.75
N ALA A 293 11.24 25.52 9.06
CA ALA A 293 12.52 25.07 9.62
C ALA A 293 12.84 23.64 9.15
N LYS A 294 11.84 22.75 9.10
CA LYS A 294 11.99 21.39 8.54
C LYS A 294 12.35 21.41 7.06
N ILE A 295 11.71 22.28 6.26
CA ILE A 295 12.05 22.46 4.84
C ILE A 295 13.50 22.93 4.68
N ALA A 296 13.96 23.86 5.51
CA ALA A 296 15.32 24.38 5.46
C ALA A 296 16.36 23.31 5.84
N ASP A 297 16.13 22.57 6.93
CA ASP A 297 16.98 21.46 7.38
C ASP A 297 17.12 20.38 6.30
N GLU A 298 16.02 20.05 5.61
CA GLU A 298 16.05 19.12 4.48
C GLU A 298 16.76 19.68 3.24
N ARG A 299 16.61 20.99 2.97
CA ARG A 299 17.22 21.66 1.81
C ARG A 299 18.75 21.73 1.93
N ASP A 300 19.27 21.83 3.14
CA ASP A 300 20.71 21.77 3.40
C ASP A 300 21.28 20.38 3.04
N GLY A 301 20.42 19.35 2.91
CA GLY A 301 20.68 18.06 2.26
C GLY A 301 21.67 17.13 2.98
N LEU A 302 22.46 17.68 3.90
CA LEU A 302 23.48 17.01 4.69
C LEU A 302 22.87 15.90 5.54
N SER A 303 21.77 16.19 6.25
CA SER A 303 21.09 15.20 7.09
C SER A 303 20.61 14.00 6.27
N ARG A 304 20.08 14.24 5.05
CA ARG A 304 19.63 13.17 4.15
C ARG A 304 20.80 12.30 3.68
N ARG A 305 21.90 12.91 3.24
CA ARG A 305 23.07 12.18 2.75
C ARG A 305 23.82 11.46 3.88
N GLN A 306 23.83 12.00 5.10
CA GLN A 306 24.29 11.29 6.31
C GLN A 306 23.44 10.06 6.63
N HIS A 307 22.11 10.13 6.50
CA HIS A 307 21.23 8.96 6.66
C HIS A 307 21.48 7.91 5.57
N LEU A 308 21.66 8.33 4.33
CA LEU A 308 22.01 7.47 3.20
C LEU A 308 23.35 6.75 3.47
N CYS A 309 24.36 7.48 3.91
CA CYS A 309 25.66 6.92 4.32
C CYS A 309 25.51 5.85 5.41
N ARG A 310 24.67 6.09 6.43
CA ARG A 310 24.43 5.10 7.50
C ARG A 310 23.77 3.83 6.97
N ALA A 311 22.78 3.95 6.09
CA ALA A 311 22.11 2.79 5.48
C ALA A 311 23.08 1.92 4.66
N VAL A 312 23.98 2.57 3.91
CA VAL A 312 25.03 1.91 3.13
C VAL A 312 26.01 1.16 4.03
N MET A 313 26.48 1.76 5.13
CA MET A 313 27.38 1.08 6.08
C MET A 313 26.73 -0.13 6.74
N GLU A 314 25.46 0.00 7.06
CA GLU A 314 24.66 -1.05 7.64
C GLU A 314 24.47 -2.23 6.66
N LEU A 315 24.18 -1.99 5.38
CA LEU A 315 24.16 -3.04 4.37
C LEU A 315 25.49 -3.80 4.31
N VAL A 316 26.61 -3.08 4.35
CA VAL A 316 27.94 -3.69 4.27
C VAL A 316 28.18 -4.65 5.44
N LEU A 317 27.69 -4.33 6.64
CA LEU A 317 27.68 -5.25 7.78
C LEU A 317 26.85 -6.50 7.51
N SER A 318 25.71 -6.36 6.82
CA SER A 318 24.89 -7.49 6.39
C SER A 318 25.64 -8.43 5.44
N LEU A 319 26.25 -7.87 4.40
CA LEU A 319 26.99 -8.64 3.40
C LEU A 319 28.10 -9.43 4.07
N ARG A 320 28.85 -8.78 4.94
CA ARG A 320 29.92 -9.40 5.74
C ARG A 320 29.38 -10.54 6.60
N LEU A 321 28.27 -10.32 7.30
CA LEU A 321 27.60 -11.33 8.14
C LEU A 321 27.17 -12.57 7.33
N HIS A 322 26.81 -12.39 6.06
CA HIS A 322 26.45 -13.47 5.14
C HIS A 322 27.64 -14.05 4.36
N GLY A 323 28.87 -13.57 4.60
CA GLY A 323 30.06 -14.00 3.87
C GLY A 323 30.08 -13.58 2.40
N LEU A 324 29.28 -12.59 2.02
CA LEU A 324 29.22 -12.03 0.68
C LEU A 324 30.26 -10.92 0.53
N ARG A 325 30.99 -10.92 -0.58
CA ARG A 325 31.96 -9.85 -0.86
C ARG A 325 31.25 -8.63 -1.42
N VAL A 326 31.63 -7.45 -0.93
CA VAL A 326 31.06 -6.16 -1.34
C VAL A 326 31.28 -5.89 -2.83
N ASP A 327 32.46 -6.25 -3.37
CA ASP A 327 32.89 -6.05 -4.76
C ASP A 327 32.18 -6.95 -5.79
N ARG A 328 31.58 -8.07 -5.35
CA ARG A 328 30.95 -9.09 -6.23
C ARG A 328 29.44 -9.21 -6.06
N SER A 329 28.85 -8.45 -5.14
CA SER A 329 27.41 -8.47 -4.89
C SER A 329 26.72 -7.47 -5.81
N GLY A 330 26.06 -7.96 -6.85
CA GLY A 330 25.25 -7.10 -7.74
C GLY A 330 24.02 -6.52 -7.02
N VAL A 331 23.50 -5.41 -7.54
CA VAL A 331 22.29 -4.72 -7.03
C VAL A 331 21.10 -5.68 -6.83
N ASP A 332 20.99 -6.72 -7.66
CA ASP A 332 19.91 -7.72 -7.60
C ASP A 332 20.00 -8.67 -6.39
N ALA A 333 21.22 -9.06 -5.98
CA ALA A 333 21.44 -9.87 -4.77
C ALA A 333 21.23 -9.03 -3.51
N LEU A 334 21.57 -7.75 -3.58
CA LEU A 334 21.39 -6.74 -2.54
C LEU A 334 19.90 -6.41 -2.31
N ALA A 335 19.13 -6.33 -3.39
CA ALA A 335 17.70 -6.08 -3.35
C ALA A 335 16.93 -7.17 -2.60
N GLY A 336 17.13 -8.47 -2.91
CA GLY A 336 16.35 -9.55 -2.30
C GLY A 336 16.43 -9.65 -0.77
N HIS A 337 17.61 -9.42 -0.19
CA HIS A 337 17.83 -9.46 1.26
C HIS A 337 17.30 -8.22 1.97
N GLU A 338 17.51 -7.04 1.38
CA GLU A 338 17.03 -5.76 1.92
C GLU A 338 15.49 -5.64 1.82
N ILE A 339 14.90 -6.16 0.76
CA ILE A 339 13.44 -6.22 0.57
C ILE A 339 12.76 -7.07 1.64
N ASN A 340 13.30 -8.26 1.93
CA ASN A 340 12.77 -9.11 3.00
C ASN A 340 12.94 -8.46 4.37
N ARG A 341 14.02 -7.70 4.57
CA ARG A 341 14.26 -6.96 5.81
C ARG A 341 13.29 -5.80 6.00
N LEU A 342 13.12 -4.93 5.01
CA LEU A 342 12.19 -3.80 5.06
C LEU A 342 10.77 -4.30 5.28
N ARG A 343 10.41 -5.40 4.61
CA ARG A 343 9.15 -6.13 4.86
C ARG A 343 9.03 -6.59 6.32
N HIS A 344 10.09 -7.08 6.95
CA HIS A 344 10.08 -7.46 8.37
C HIS A 344 10.10 -6.25 9.34
N GLN A 345 10.72 -5.13 8.97
CA GLN A 345 10.71 -3.89 9.75
C GLN A 345 9.34 -3.20 9.71
N ASP A 346 8.70 -3.14 8.54
CA ASP A 346 7.33 -2.63 8.40
C ASP A 346 6.35 -3.56 9.12
N LEU A 347 6.50 -4.89 8.99
CA LEU A 347 5.74 -5.85 9.79
C LEU A 347 5.92 -5.65 11.30
N ARG A 348 7.13 -5.27 11.77
CA ARG A 348 7.41 -4.95 13.17
C ARG A 348 6.83 -3.60 13.60
N ALA A 349 6.87 -2.59 12.74
CA ALA A 349 6.22 -1.30 12.96
C ALA A 349 4.70 -1.45 13.05
N GLU A 350 4.12 -2.35 12.25
CA GLU A 350 2.70 -2.65 12.24
C GLU A 350 2.25 -3.56 13.40
N THR A 351 3.17 -4.31 14.06
CA THR A 351 2.83 -5.26 15.15
C THR A 351 3.05 -4.74 16.57
N HIS A 352 3.79 -3.65 16.79
CA HIS A 352 4.01 -3.10 18.12
C HIS A 352 3.08 -1.93 18.44
N ARG A 353 1.83 -2.25 18.83
CA ARG A 353 0.83 -1.32 19.40
C ARG A 353 1.22 -0.69 20.76
N ASN A 354 2.45 -0.88 21.26
CA ASN A 354 2.80 -0.60 22.65
C ASN A 354 4.16 0.07 22.89
N ALA A 355 4.80 0.62 21.85
CA ALA A 355 5.84 1.62 22.10
C ALA A 355 5.16 2.98 22.20
N SER A 356 5.30 3.68 23.33
CA SER A 356 4.97 5.10 23.43
C SER A 356 5.85 5.85 22.43
N ILE A 357 5.34 6.05 21.21
CA ILE A 357 6.02 6.88 20.20
C ILE A 357 6.03 8.30 20.78
N PRO A 358 7.19 8.94 20.93
CA PRO A 358 7.25 10.34 21.35
C PRO A 358 6.35 11.16 20.44
N ARG A 359 5.53 12.06 21.00
CA ARG A 359 4.65 12.93 20.21
C ARG A 359 5.49 13.63 19.13
N PRO A 360 5.20 13.44 17.82
CA PRO A 360 6.00 14.03 16.75
C PRO A 360 5.79 15.54 16.57
N TRP A 361 5.03 16.18 17.46
CA TRP A 361 4.82 17.63 17.54
C TRP A 361 5.17 18.11 18.95
N ASP A 362 5.58 19.37 19.04
CA ASP A 362 5.99 20.00 20.29
C ASP A 362 4.87 19.91 21.33
N ALA A 363 5.20 19.59 22.59
CA ALA A 363 4.19 19.32 23.63
C ALA A 363 3.26 20.52 23.90
N ASP A 364 3.70 21.72 23.51
CA ASP A 364 3.03 23.00 23.71
C ASP A 364 2.13 23.46 22.54
N THR A 365 2.10 22.74 21.40
CA THR A 365 1.27 23.14 20.23
C THR A 365 0.18 22.11 19.94
N ASP A 366 -1.09 22.56 19.82
CA ASP A 366 -2.19 21.71 19.33
C ASP A 366 -1.88 21.24 17.89
N TYR A 367 -1.96 19.93 17.64
CA TYR A 367 -1.72 19.35 16.32
C TYR A 367 -2.60 19.99 15.24
N ARG A 368 -3.81 20.45 15.57
CA ARG A 368 -4.68 21.15 14.62
C ARG A 368 -4.04 22.46 14.11
N ASP A 369 -3.31 23.18 14.95
CA ASP A 369 -2.64 24.42 14.58
C ASP A 369 -1.29 24.22 13.87
N SER A 370 -0.89 22.97 13.63
CA SER A 370 0.31 22.62 12.86
C SER A 370 0.15 22.88 11.36
N TRP A 371 1.29 22.94 10.67
CA TRP A 371 1.38 23.07 9.22
C TRP A 371 2.26 21.95 8.68
N ASN A 372 1.86 21.37 7.55
CA ASN A 372 2.58 20.28 6.90
C ASN A 372 3.14 20.75 5.57
N ARG A 373 4.37 20.35 5.24
CA ARG A 373 4.91 20.51 3.89
C ARG A 373 4.06 19.70 2.90
N VAL A 374 3.78 20.28 1.73
CA VAL A 374 3.11 19.58 0.61
C VAL A 374 3.98 19.63 -0.64
N ILE A 375 3.74 18.71 -1.58
CA ILE A 375 4.46 18.62 -2.85
C ILE A 375 3.67 19.37 -3.92
N LEU A 376 4.31 20.30 -4.62
CA LEU A 376 3.77 21.00 -5.80
C LEU A 376 4.08 20.21 -7.09
N SER A 377 3.93 20.79 -8.28
CA SER A 377 4.25 20.10 -9.55
C SER A 377 5.72 19.69 -9.70
N ASP A 378 6.64 20.40 -9.05
CA ASP A 378 8.07 20.07 -9.01
C ASP A 378 8.39 19.36 -7.69
N ALA A 379 8.59 18.04 -7.74
CA ALA A 379 8.71 17.19 -6.57
C ALA A 379 9.93 17.53 -5.69
N ASP A 380 10.97 18.09 -6.30
CA ASP A 380 12.30 18.24 -5.67
C ASP A 380 12.59 19.66 -5.19
N ALA A 381 11.84 20.65 -5.66
CA ALA A 381 11.98 22.01 -5.18
C ALA A 381 11.46 22.10 -3.73
N ARG A 382 12.38 22.13 -2.75
CA ARG A 382 12.11 22.47 -1.33
C ARG A 382 11.75 23.96 -1.22
N ILE A 383 10.58 24.31 -1.75
CA ILE A 383 10.09 25.67 -1.91
C ILE A 383 9.60 26.22 -0.57
N ASP A 384 10.08 27.41 -0.23
CA ASP A 384 9.65 28.11 0.97
C ASP A 384 8.15 28.43 0.92
N GLY A 385 7.45 28.21 2.02
CA GLY A 385 6.01 28.42 2.10
C GLY A 385 5.13 27.37 1.42
N ALA A 386 5.70 26.31 0.83
CA ALA A 386 4.96 25.15 0.30
C ALA A 386 4.45 24.23 1.43
N ILE A 387 3.64 24.81 2.32
CA ILE A 387 3.07 24.17 3.51
C ILE A 387 1.55 24.36 3.49
N MET A 388 0.76 23.49 4.11
CA MET A 388 -0.70 23.62 4.25
C MET A 388 -1.14 23.47 5.71
N PRO A 389 -2.23 24.14 6.14
CA PRO A 389 -2.66 24.08 7.52
C PRO A 389 -3.36 22.75 7.80
N THR A 390 -3.01 22.10 8.91
CA THR A 390 -3.68 20.86 9.33
C THR A 390 -5.18 21.10 9.53
N ARG A 391 -5.55 22.25 10.09
CA ARG A 391 -6.95 22.65 10.31
C ARG A 391 -7.84 22.65 9.07
N PHE A 392 -7.33 22.98 7.88
CA PHE A 392 -8.14 22.94 6.65
C PHE A 392 -8.78 21.56 6.43
N TRP A 393 -8.02 20.50 6.69
CA TRP A 393 -8.46 19.13 6.48
C TRP A 393 -9.56 18.69 7.46
N TYR A 394 -9.43 19.09 8.73
CA TYR A 394 -10.40 18.77 9.80
C TYR A 394 -11.65 19.65 9.76
N ASP A 395 -11.48 20.95 9.50
CA ASP A 395 -12.53 21.94 9.73
C ASP A 395 -13.35 22.25 8.47
N GLU A 396 -12.74 22.12 7.27
CA GLU A 396 -13.37 22.47 6.00
C GLU A 396 -13.56 21.25 5.10
N PHE A 397 -12.49 20.54 4.77
CA PHE A 397 -12.52 19.47 3.78
C PHE A 397 -13.34 18.25 4.23
N MET A 398 -12.97 17.62 5.36
CA MET A 398 -13.61 16.37 5.80
C MET A 398 -15.11 16.53 6.13
N PRO A 399 -15.56 17.60 6.83
CA PRO A 399 -16.98 17.82 7.05
C PRO A 399 -17.77 17.96 5.74
N GLN A 400 -17.23 18.67 4.74
CA GLN A 400 -17.88 18.82 3.45
C GLN A 400 -17.89 17.50 2.66
N LEU A 401 -16.79 16.74 2.67
CA LEU A 401 -16.72 15.44 2.00
C LEU A 401 -17.74 14.44 2.59
N LEU A 402 -17.85 14.36 3.92
CA LEU A 402 -18.81 13.47 4.59
C LEU A 402 -20.26 13.89 4.35
N LEU A 403 -20.52 15.21 4.25
CA LEU A 403 -21.81 15.70 3.79
C LEU A 403 -22.08 15.21 2.37
N CYS A 404 -21.22 15.50 1.40
CA CYS A 404 -21.39 15.07 0.00
C CYS A 404 -21.62 13.56 -0.12
N ALA A 405 -20.78 12.74 0.53
CA ALA A 405 -20.91 11.29 0.53
C ALA A 405 -22.19 10.77 1.23
N SER A 406 -22.95 11.65 1.87
CA SER A 406 -24.24 11.34 2.50
C SER A 406 -25.46 11.76 1.69
N LEU A 407 -25.29 12.44 0.55
CA LEU A 407 -26.39 13.01 -0.24
C LEU A 407 -26.64 12.21 -1.52
N ILE A 408 -27.91 11.90 -1.78
CA ILE A 408 -28.41 11.47 -3.09
C ILE A 408 -29.60 12.35 -3.50
N THR A 409 -30.50 12.58 -2.56
CA THR A 409 -31.77 13.28 -2.76
C THR A 409 -31.83 14.59 -1.97
N ALA A 410 -32.78 15.46 -2.33
CA ALA A 410 -33.07 16.68 -1.56
C ALA A 410 -33.49 16.35 -0.12
N ASP A 411 -34.09 15.18 0.12
CA ASP A 411 -34.56 14.72 1.43
C ASP A 411 -33.37 14.40 2.33
N ASP A 412 -32.31 13.80 1.79
CA ASP A 412 -31.06 13.57 2.52
C ASP A 412 -30.47 14.90 3.01
N LEU A 413 -30.47 15.93 2.16
CA LEU A 413 -29.96 17.25 2.51
C LEU A 413 -30.82 17.93 3.58
N ARG A 414 -32.15 17.87 3.44
CA ARG A 414 -33.07 18.39 4.46
C ARG A 414 -32.89 17.67 5.78
N HIS A 415 -32.75 16.34 5.77
CA HIS A 415 -32.51 15.54 6.96
C HIS A 415 -31.16 15.89 7.62
N ALA A 416 -30.08 15.98 6.85
CA ALA A 416 -28.75 16.34 7.35
C ALA A 416 -28.70 17.75 7.97
N ARG A 417 -29.49 18.69 7.46
CA ARG A 417 -29.62 20.06 7.98
C ARG A 417 -30.60 20.17 9.16
N GLY A 418 -31.64 19.34 9.18
CA GLY A 418 -32.68 19.33 10.21
C GLY A 418 -32.38 18.46 11.44
N THR A 419 -31.38 17.57 11.36
CA THR A 419 -30.95 16.72 12.48
C THR A 419 -30.51 17.57 13.66
N THR A 420 -31.06 17.30 14.85
CA THR A 420 -30.71 17.99 16.09
C THR A 420 -29.61 17.26 16.85
N GLU A 421 -28.99 17.91 17.84
CA GLU A 421 -28.01 17.25 18.71
C GLU A 421 -28.64 16.09 19.51
N GLN A 422 -29.89 16.25 19.95
CA GLN A 422 -30.64 15.19 20.63
C GLN A 422 -30.82 13.96 19.74
N ASP A 423 -31.15 14.14 18.45
CA ASP A 423 -31.29 13.02 17.51
C ASP A 423 -29.98 12.24 17.35
N LEU A 424 -28.84 12.94 17.37
CA LEU A 424 -27.51 12.33 17.27
C LEU A 424 -27.15 11.57 18.55
N ASP A 425 -27.44 12.14 19.72
CA ASP A 425 -27.19 11.48 21.00
C ASP A 425 -28.09 10.25 21.19
N THR A 426 -29.36 10.32 20.76
CA THR A 426 -30.26 9.16 20.73
C THR A 426 -29.74 8.08 19.78
N TRP A 427 -29.36 8.43 18.56
CA TRP A 427 -28.78 7.49 17.59
C TRP A 427 -27.54 6.76 18.14
N HIS A 428 -26.62 7.49 18.78
CA HIS A 428 -25.42 6.91 19.37
C HIS A 428 -25.75 6.00 20.54
N ALA A 429 -26.65 6.43 21.43
CA ALA A 429 -27.09 5.64 22.58
C ALA A 429 -27.76 4.32 22.17
N GLU A 430 -28.61 4.34 21.14
CA GLU A 430 -29.27 3.15 20.60
C GLU A 430 -28.27 2.13 20.04
N LEU A 431 -27.33 2.57 19.20
CA LEU A 431 -26.28 1.69 18.65
C LEU A 431 -25.35 1.15 19.73
N ARG A 432 -25.01 1.98 20.72
CA ARG A 432 -24.22 1.55 21.88
C ARG A 432 -24.94 0.49 22.70
N ALA A 433 -26.25 0.64 22.93
CA ALA A 433 -27.06 -0.34 23.64
C ALA A 433 -27.14 -1.69 22.90
N GLN A 434 -27.04 -1.67 21.57
CA GLN A 434 -26.98 -2.85 20.72
C GLN A 434 -25.58 -3.49 20.65
N GLY A 435 -24.56 -2.89 21.29
CA GLY A 435 -23.18 -3.34 21.24
C GLY A 435 -22.50 -3.12 19.88
N ALA A 436 -23.03 -2.23 19.04
CA ALA A 436 -22.52 -1.98 17.68
C ALA A 436 -21.06 -1.51 17.67
N PHE A 437 -20.61 -0.88 18.76
CA PHE A 437 -19.26 -0.34 18.91
C PHE A 437 -18.33 -1.19 19.80
N ASP A 438 -18.79 -2.35 20.30
CA ASP A 438 -18.04 -3.09 21.32
C ASP A 438 -16.79 -3.77 20.74
N ARG A 439 -16.92 -4.28 19.52
CA ARG A 439 -15.81 -4.93 18.81
C ARG A 439 -14.95 -3.96 18.00
N PHE A 440 -15.59 -2.96 17.39
CA PHE A 440 -14.97 -1.98 16.50
C PHE A 440 -15.48 -0.58 16.84
N ALA A 441 -14.70 0.47 16.55
CA ALA A 441 -15.03 1.87 16.80
C ALA A 441 -15.29 2.22 18.28
N THR A 442 -14.48 1.67 19.20
CA THR A 442 -14.54 2.03 20.63
C THR A 442 -14.17 3.50 20.88
N ASP A 443 -13.37 4.11 20.01
CA ASP A 443 -13.11 5.55 19.99
C ASP A 443 -14.38 6.37 19.75
N LEU A 444 -15.26 5.92 18.84
CA LEU A 444 -16.58 6.52 18.65
C LEU A 444 -17.49 6.25 19.87
N ARG A 445 -17.45 5.05 20.45
CA ARG A 445 -18.24 4.73 21.66
C ARG A 445 -17.95 5.68 22.81
N ASP A 446 -16.66 5.95 23.04
CA ASP A 446 -16.19 6.62 24.24
C ASP A 446 -16.02 8.14 24.04
N GLY A 447 -15.61 8.59 22.84
CA GLY A 447 -15.32 9.99 22.55
C GLY A 447 -16.51 10.85 22.09
N PHE A 448 -17.60 10.22 21.62
CA PHE A 448 -18.71 10.95 20.97
C PHE A 448 -19.39 12.00 21.86
N ALA A 449 -19.58 11.70 23.15
CA ALA A 449 -20.29 12.59 24.07
C ALA A 449 -19.57 13.94 24.29
N ALA A 450 -18.24 13.96 24.16
CA ALA A 450 -17.42 15.17 24.33
C ALA A 450 -17.34 16.03 23.04
N CYS A 451 -17.84 15.53 21.92
CA CYS A 451 -17.76 16.20 20.63
C CYS A 451 -18.79 17.33 20.50
N SER A 452 -18.45 18.38 19.74
CA SER A 452 -19.42 19.41 19.37
C SER A 452 -20.51 18.85 18.45
N PHE A 453 -21.66 19.52 18.38
CA PHE A 453 -22.77 19.15 17.49
C PHE A 453 -22.33 18.88 16.03
N GLY A 454 -21.50 19.77 15.46
CA GLY A 454 -21.00 19.61 14.09
C GLY A 454 -20.15 18.35 13.90
N VAL A 455 -19.32 18.04 14.89
CA VAL A 455 -18.47 16.84 14.90
C VAL A 455 -19.31 15.58 15.10
N LYS A 456 -20.31 15.58 15.99
CA LYS A 456 -21.24 14.46 16.18
C LYS A 456 -21.92 14.07 14.87
N ARG A 457 -22.37 15.06 14.08
CA ARG A 457 -22.97 14.82 12.76
C ARG A 457 -21.97 14.16 11.80
N MET A 458 -20.74 14.68 11.77
CA MET A 458 -19.65 14.13 10.95
C MET A 458 -19.35 12.67 11.32
N LEU A 459 -19.28 12.36 12.61
CA LEU A 459 -19.01 11.01 13.12
C LEU A 459 -20.12 10.01 12.77
N LYS A 460 -21.39 10.43 12.80
CA LYS A 460 -22.51 9.59 12.33
C LYS A 460 -22.37 9.23 10.86
N GLN A 461 -22.03 10.21 10.01
CA GLN A 461 -21.81 9.98 8.58
C GLN A 461 -20.62 9.06 8.33
N ALA A 462 -19.52 9.28 9.04
CA ALA A 462 -18.31 8.45 8.99
C ALA A 462 -18.60 6.99 9.36
N TRP A 463 -19.40 6.76 10.40
CA TRP A 463 -19.84 5.41 10.80
C TRP A 463 -20.65 4.73 9.70
N ILE A 464 -21.66 5.39 9.12
CA ILE A 464 -22.51 4.82 8.07
C ILE A 464 -21.69 4.32 6.87
N LEU A 465 -20.63 5.04 6.49
CA LEU A 465 -19.78 4.71 5.34
C LEU A 465 -18.70 3.65 5.65
N THR A 466 -18.49 3.34 6.93
CA THR A 466 -17.36 2.50 7.38
C THR A 466 -17.82 1.22 8.08
N ALA A 467 -18.93 1.25 8.80
CA ALA A 467 -19.49 0.09 9.51
C ALA A 467 -19.65 -1.14 8.60
N PRO A 468 -20.15 -1.05 7.35
CA PRO A 468 -20.27 -2.21 6.47
C PRO A 468 -18.94 -2.92 6.17
N TYR A 469 -17.83 -2.18 6.23
CA TYR A 469 -16.51 -2.81 6.13
C TYR A 469 -16.14 -3.50 7.44
N LEU A 470 -16.21 -2.78 8.57
CA LEU A 470 -15.80 -3.29 9.87
C LEU A 470 -16.54 -4.57 10.27
N THR A 471 -17.82 -4.67 9.93
CA THR A 471 -18.63 -5.87 10.20
C THR A 471 -18.65 -6.86 9.02
N GLY A 472 -18.06 -6.50 7.89
CA GLY A 472 -18.13 -7.24 6.62
C GLY A 472 -16.97 -8.22 6.39
N ILE A 473 -17.09 -8.98 5.30
CA ILE A 473 -16.14 -10.06 4.96
C ILE A 473 -14.73 -9.52 4.72
N GLU A 474 -14.63 -8.30 4.20
CA GLU A 474 -13.36 -7.67 3.89
C GLU A 474 -12.51 -7.38 5.13
N LYS A 475 -13.15 -7.01 6.25
CA LYS A 475 -12.46 -6.89 7.53
C LYS A 475 -11.96 -8.24 8.04
N ARG A 476 -12.73 -9.32 7.83
CA ARG A 476 -12.33 -10.69 8.18
C ARG A 476 -11.12 -11.16 7.35
N ARG A 477 -11.00 -10.69 6.12
CA ARG A 477 -9.89 -11.03 5.22
C ARG A 477 -8.58 -10.35 5.59
N GLU A 478 -8.58 -9.27 6.37
CA GLU A 478 -7.35 -8.67 6.89
C GLU A 478 -6.46 -9.72 7.59
N ARG A 479 -5.15 -9.51 7.62
CA ARG A 479 -4.25 -10.38 8.37
C ARG A 479 -4.43 -10.14 9.88
N ALA A 480 -4.26 -11.18 10.70
CA ALA A 480 -4.61 -11.11 12.12
C ALA A 480 -3.76 -10.06 12.85
N GLU A 481 -2.50 -9.98 12.47
CA GLU A 481 -1.51 -9.00 12.91
C GLU A 481 -1.90 -7.55 12.61
N PHE A 482 -2.69 -7.30 11.56
CA PHE A 482 -3.24 -5.97 11.28
C PHE A 482 -4.55 -5.71 11.99
N GLY A 483 -4.87 -6.43 13.06
CA GLY A 483 -6.06 -6.16 13.84
C GLY A 483 -7.36 -6.54 13.13
N ARG A 484 -7.40 -7.68 12.44
CA ARG A 484 -8.64 -8.29 11.91
C ARG A 484 -9.83 -8.23 12.87
N ASP A 485 -9.57 -8.42 14.17
CA ASP A 485 -10.60 -8.49 15.21
C ASP A 485 -10.77 -7.21 16.03
N SER A 486 -10.13 -6.10 15.62
CA SER A 486 -10.23 -4.80 16.28
C SER A 486 -10.16 -3.66 15.26
N GLY A 487 -10.46 -2.44 15.70
CA GLY A 487 -10.18 -1.27 14.88
C GLY A 487 -11.00 -0.09 15.32
N PHE A 488 -10.36 1.07 15.41
CA PHE A 488 -11.00 2.34 15.72
C PHE A 488 -11.61 2.94 14.46
N LEU A 489 -12.67 3.74 14.57
CA LEU A 489 -13.25 4.42 13.40
C LEU A 489 -12.23 5.35 12.76
N SER A 490 -11.49 6.08 13.59
CA SER A 490 -10.40 6.99 13.22
C SER A 490 -9.25 6.33 12.45
N GLU A 491 -9.03 5.02 12.55
CA GLU A 491 -8.05 4.33 11.69
C GLU A 491 -8.54 4.24 10.23
N TYR A 492 -9.85 4.28 9.99
CA TYR A 492 -10.47 4.10 8.66
C TYR A 492 -11.18 5.35 8.12
N VAL A 493 -11.16 6.45 8.88
CA VAL A 493 -11.67 7.74 8.42
C VAL A 493 -10.66 8.83 8.75
N ALA A 494 -10.14 9.51 7.73
CA ALA A 494 -9.15 10.59 7.92
C ALA A 494 -9.74 11.76 8.70
N PHE A 495 -8.89 12.51 9.40
CA PHE A 495 -9.21 13.83 9.96
C PHE A 495 -10.40 13.87 10.93
N ILE A 496 -10.62 12.78 11.69
CA ILE A 496 -11.59 12.73 12.80
C ILE A 496 -10.95 12.31 14.13
N ASP A 497 -9.73 11.77 14.09
CA ASP A 497 -8.97 11.20 15.20
C ASP A 497 -8.82 12.19 16.36
N VAL A 498 -8.44 13.43 16.08
CA VAL A 498 -8.25 14.47 17.12
C VAL A 498 -9.53 14.71 17.92
N HIS A 499 -10.70 14.68 17.27
CA HIS A 499 -11.97 14.87 17.95
C HIS A 499 -12.34 13.70 18.88
N LEU A 500 -11.77 12.53 18.63
CA LEU A 500 -11.95 11.32 19.43
C LEU A 500 -10.81 11.11 20.44
N GLY A 501 -9.97 12.13 20.65
CA GLY A 501 -8.84 12.06 21.58
C GLY A 501 -7.68 11.20 21.09
N ARG A 502 -7.56 11.03 19.77
CA ARG A 502 -6.54 10.23 19.10
C ARG A 502 -5.65 11.08 18.20
N ASN A 503 -4.65 10.44 17.59
CA ASN A 503 -3.61 11.10 16.81
C ASN A 503 -3.14 10.28 15.60
N ASP A 504 -3.97 9.36 15.11
CA ASP A 504 -3.65 8.43 14.03
C ASP A 504 -3.17 9.13 12.75
N VAL A 505 -3.71 10.31 12.41
CA VAL A 505 -3.27 11.07 11.24
C VAL A 505 -1.83 11.57 11.43
N ALA A 506 -1.54 12.09 12.62
CA ALA A 506 -0.24 12.65 12.95
C ALA A 506 0.84 11.56 12.97
N THR A 507 0.57 10.42 13.60
CA THR A 507 1.49 9.28 13.72
C THR A 507 1.52 8.38 12.49
N ALA A 508 0.63 8.63 11.52
CA ALA A 508 0.46 7.83 10.31
C ALA A 508 -0.13 6.42 10.53
N ASP A 509 -0.78 6.18 11.67
CA ASP A 509 -1.41 4.90 12.04
C ASP A 509 -2.79 4.68 11.36
N MET A 510 -2.90 5.12 10.11
CA MET A 510 -4.13 5.07 9.32
C MET A 510 -4.17 3.84 8.41
N ARG A 511 -5.35 3.24 8.27
CA ARG A 511 -5.62 2.03 7.46
C ARG A 511 -6.39 2.33 6.17
N LEU A 512 -6.53 3.60 5.84
CA LEU A 512 -7.25 4.12 4.67
C LEU A 512 -6.78 3.56 3.33
N SER A 513 -5.50 3.18 3.25
CA SER A 513 -4.89 2.67 2.02
C SER A 513 -4.76 1.16 1.98
N PHE A 514 -5.29 0.43 2.98
CA PHE A 514 -5.23 -1.02 2.99
C PHE A 514 -5.99 -1.56 1.78
N PRO A 515 -5.39 -2.46 0.98
CA PRO A 515 -6.07 -3.01 -0.20
C PRO A 515 -7.43 -3.64 0.13
N TYR A 516 -7.57 -4.25 1.30
CA TYR A 516 -8.83 -4.79 1.80
C TYR A 516 -9.90 -3.71 2.02
N TYR A 517 -9.52 -2.53 2.52
CA TYR A 517 -10.45 -1.43 2.79
C TYR A 517 -10.84 -0.67 1.51
N ILE A 518 -9.85 -0.35 0.67
CA ILE A 518 -10.08 0.50 -0.50
C ILE A 518 -10.46 -0.28 -1.76
N GLY A 519 -9.85 -1.44 -2.01
CA GLY A 519 -9.97 -2.18 -3.26
C GLY A 519 -11.40 -2.58 -3.63
N PRO A 520 -12.11 -3.34 -2.77
CA PRO A 520 -13.47 -3.80 -3.07
C PRO A 520 -14.44 -2.65 -3.34
N ALA A 521 -14.36 -1.58 -2.54
CA ALA A 521 -15.19 -0.39 -2.70
C ALA A 521 -14.93 0.34 -4.02
N VAL A 522 -13.67 0.41 -4.44
CA VAL A 522 -13.27 1.05 -5.71
C VAL A 522 -13.73 0.22 -6.90
N TRP A 523 -13.58 -1.10 -6.86
CA TRP A 523 -14.09 -1.95 -7.94
C TRP A 523 -15.61 -1.91 -8.04
N ALA A 524 -16.33 -1.93 -6.91
CA ALA A 524 -17.78 -1.75 -6.87
C ALA A 524 -18.19 -0.40 -7.47
N PHE A 525 -17.46 0.68 -7.15
CA PHE A 525 -17.70 2.00 -7.73
C PHE A 525 -17.47 2.04 -9.23
N LEU A 526 -16.33 1.51 -9.72
CA LEU A 526 -16.00 1.51 -11.14
C LEU A 526 -17.04 0.72 -11.95
N HIS A 527 -17.30 -0.54 -11.57
CA HIS A 527 -18.23 -1.40 -12.30
C HIS A 527 -19.69 -0.92 -12.19
N GLY A 528 -20.14 -0.50 -11.01
CA GLY A 528 -21.49 0.05 -10.83
C GLY A 528 -21.71 1.36 -11.60
N SER A 529 -20.68 2.20 -11.70
CA SER A 529 -20.75 3.41 -12.53
C SER A 529 -20.85 3.09 -14.03
N ALA A 530 -20.16 2.05 -14.50
CA ALA A 530 -20.28 1.59 -15.88
C ALA A 530 -21.70 1.11 -16.17
N GLU A 531 -22.31 0.32 -15.29
CA GLU A 531 -23.70 -0.10 -15.46
C GLU A 531 -24.67 1.08 -15.51
N LEU A 532 -24.50 2.08 -14.63
CA LEU A 532 -25.30 3.31 -14.67
C LEU A 532 -25.18 4.03 -16.02
N ILE A 533 -23.96 4.27 -16.47
CA ILE A 533 -23.68 4.97 -17.73
C ILE A 533 -24.31 4.26 -18.93
N GLU A 534 -24.27 2.93 -18.96
CA GLU A 534 -24.84 2.13 -20.04
C GLU A 534 -26.36 2.19 -20.13
N THR A 535 -27.06 2.45 -19.02
CA THR A 535 -28.52 2.67 -19.02
C THR A 535 -28.94 4.05 -19.52
N MET A 536 -27.99 4.97 -19.74
CA MET A 536 -28.28 6.34 -20.14
C MET A 536 -28.54 6.48 -21.65
N PRO A 537 -29.32 7.51 -22.07
CA PRO A 537 -29.46 7.87 -23.47
C PRO A 537 -28.10 8.19 -24.13
N ASP A 538 -27.92 7.88 -25.40
CA ASP A 538 -26.64 7.94 -26.13
C ASP A 538 -25.81 9.21 -25.90
N ALA A 539 -26.44 10.40 -25.98
CA ALA A 539 -25.75 11.66 -25.80
C ALA A 539 -25.29 11.91 -24.34
N VAL A 540 -26.00 11.36 -23.37
CA VAL A 540 -25.63 11.41 -21.95
C VAL A 540 -24.58 10.35 -21.64
N ARG A 541 -24.75 9.13 -22.17
CA ARG A 541 -23.79 8.02 -22.06
C ARG A 541 -22.39 8.44 -22.54
N ARG A 542 -22.28 9.03 -23.74
CA ARG A 542 -21.01 9.56 -24.28
C ARG A 542 -20.34 10.55 -23.33
N ARG A 543 -21.12 11.49 -22.77
CA ARG A 543 -20.60 12.43 -21.77
C ARG A 543 -20.13 11.73 -20.50
N GLY A 544 -20.89 10.73 -20.01
CA GLY A 544 -20.48 9.89 -18.88
C GLY A 544 -19.14 9.18 -19.15
N THR A 545 -18.96 8.62 -20.35
CA THR A 545 -17.71 7.99 -20.80
C THR A 545 -16.55 8.99 -20.88
N ASP A 546 -16.76 10.19 -21.40
CA ASP A 546 -15.73 11.24 -21.44
C ASP A 546 -15.30 11.65 -20.02
N ARG A 547 -16.27 11.75 -19.10
CA ARG A 547 -16.00 12.02 -17.68
C ARG A 547 -15.28 10.87 -17.00
N PHE A 548 -15.61 9.61 -17.32
CA PHE A 548 -14.85 8.45 -16.87
C PHE A 548 -13.39 8.54 -17.31
N ALA A 549 -13.11 8.86 -18.58
CA ALA A 549 -11.74 8.97 -19.08
C ALA A 549 -10.95 10.09 -18.37
N ALA A 550 -11.58 11.24 -18.10
CA ALA A 550 -10.96 12.31 -17.32
C ALA A 550 -10.70 11.90 -15.86
N PHE A 551 -11.68 11.26 -15.22
CA PHE A 551 -11.53 10.69 -13.88
C PHE A 551 -10.42 9.66 -13.82
N PHE A 552 -10.34 8.72 -14.77
CA PHE A 552 -9.39 7.62 -14.75
C PHE A 552 -7.93 8.11 -14.90
N ARG A 553 -7.70 9.20 -15.64
CA ARG A 553 -6.39 9.87 -15.68
C ARG A 553 -6.00 10.45 -14.32
N GLY A 554 -6.94 11.12 -13.63
CA GLY A 554 -6.70 11.59 -12.26
C GLY A 554 -6.56 10.45 -11.26
N PHE A 555 -7.31 9.36 -11.43
CA PHE A 555 -7.20 8.16 -10.61
C PHE A 555 -5.80 7.54 -10.70
N ALA A 556 -5.20 7.48 -11.89
CA ALA A 556 -3.84 6.98 -12.07
C ALA A 556 -2.81 7.82 -11.29
N THR A 557 -3.05 9.13 -11.10
CA THR A 557 -2.16 10.01 -10.32
C THR A 557 -2.48 10.03 -8.83
N MET A 558 -3.70 9.71 -8.41
CA MET A 558 -4.14 9.91 -7.01
C MET A 558 -4.65 8.65 -6.30
N TYR A 559 -4.54 7.45 -6.90
CA TYR A 559 -5.00 6.23 -6.25
C TYR A 559 -4.34 6.04 -4.86
N PRO A 560 -5.11 5.93 -3.76
CA PRO A 560 -4.54 6.09 -2.41
C PRO A 560 -3.62 4.98 -1.91
N CYS A 561 -3.70 3.78 -2.51
CA CYS A 561 -2.80 2.66 -2.19
C CYS A 561 -1.44 2.92 -2.87
N PRO A 562 -0.36 3.21 -2.12
CA PRO A 562 0.92 3.61 -2.69
C PRO A 562 1.55 2.51 -3.56
N TYR A 563 1.46 1.26 -3.12
CA TYR A 563 1.94 0.08 -3.85
C TYR A 563 1.14 -0.17 -5.12
N CYS A 564 -0.18 -0.14 -5.00
CA CYS A 564 -1.08 -0.38 -6.12
C CYS A 564 -0.95 0.72 -7.19
N ARG A 565 -0.76 1.98 -6.77
CA ARG A 565 -0.52 3.10 -7.68
C ARG A 565 0.81 2.95 -8.41
N TYR A 566 1.87 2.57 -7.69
CA TYR A 566 3.16 2.28 -8.31
C TYR A 566 3.02 1.17 -9.35
N HIS A 567 2.40 0.05 -8.96
CA HIS A 567 2.21 -1.11 -9.81
C HIS A 567 1.36 -0.79 -11.05
N LEU A 568 0.25 -0.06 -10.86
CA LEU A 568 -0.61 0.41 -11.95
C LEU A 568 0.18 1.22 -12.99
N ASN A 569 0.95 2.21 -12.55
CA ASN A 569 1.66 3.14 -13.45
C ASN A 569 2.93 2.54 -14.06
N ARG A 570 3.63 1.67 -13.34
CA ARG A 570 4.91 1.10 -13.79
C ARG A 570 4.73 -0.16 -14.61
N TYR A 571 3.70 -0.96 -14.31
CA TYR A 571 3.54 -2.29 -14.90
C TYR A 571 2.24 -2.41 -15.70
N VAL A 572 1.09 -2.26 -15.05
CA VAL A 572 -0.22 -2.58 -15.66
C VAL A 572 -0.52 -1.70 -16.87
N ILE A 573 -0.42 -0.39 -16.73
CA ILE A 573 -0.69 0.56 -17.82
C ILE A 573 0.34 0.42 -18.94
N ARG A 574 1.57 -0.02 -18.63
CA ARG A 574 2.68 -0.12 -19.58
C ARG A 574 2.90 -1.55 -20.12
N ASN A 575 1.98 -2.48 -19.85
CA ASN A 575 2.08 -3.88 -20.25
C ASN A 575 3.44 -4.55 -19.90
N ARG A 576 4.03 -4.27 -18.72
CA ARG A 576 5.37 -4.83 -18.38
C ARG A 576 5.36 -6.29 -17.93
N GLU A 577 4.26 -6.80 -17.40
CA GLU A 577 4.15 -8.18 -16.91
C GLU A 577 3.41 -9.05 -17.94
N VAL A 578 3.95 -9.11 -19.16
CA VAL A 578 3.31 -9.79 -20.30
C VAL A 578 2.88 -11.22 -19.99
N ASP A 579 3.68 -11.93 -19.18
CA ASP A 579 3.43 -13.32 -18.81
C ASP A 579 2.24 -13.51 -17.85
N MET A 580 1.79 -12.44 -17.20
CA MET A 580 0.72 -12.47 -16.20
C MET A 580 -0.58 -11.83 -16.68
N TYR A 581 -0.55 -11.07 -17.78
CA TYR A 581 -1.75 -10.36 -18.26
C TYR A 581 -2.56 -11.19 -19.27
N PRO A 582 -3.90 -11.06 -19.24
CA PRO A 582 -4.74 -11.62 -20.29
C PRO A 582 -4.45 -10.98 -21.65
N VAL A 583 -4.53 -11.76 -22.74
CA VAL A 583 -4.20 -11.30 -24.10
C VAL A 583 -5.13 -10.17 -24.54
N GLU A 584 -6.40 -10.26 -24.19
CA GLU A 584 -7.41 -9.24 -24.47
C GLU A 584 -7.14 -7.89 -23.79
N PHE A 585 -6.34 -7.87 -22.71
CA PHE A 585 -5.84 -6.65 -22.08
C PHE A 585 -4.50 -6.19 -22.67
N LEU A 586 -3.59 -7.14 -22.97
CA LEU A 586 -2.31 -6.85 -23.60
C LEU A 586 -2.46 -6.14 -24.93
N LEU A 587 -3.47 -6.52 -25.72
CA LEU A 587 -3.76 -5.96 -27.04
C LEU A 587 -4.82 -4.86 -27.03
N LEU A 588 -5.40 -4.52 -25.87
CA LEU A 588 -6.42 -3.47 -25.73
C LEU A 588 -5.85 -2.11 -26.14
N GLY A 589 -6.43 -1.44 -27.14
CA GLY A 589 -5.95 -0.14 -27.61
C GLY A 589 -4.85 -0.21 -28.67
N ARG A 590 -4.51 -1.41 -29.16
CA ARG A 590 -3.48 -1.59 -30.19
C ARG A 590 -3.91 -0.90 -31.50
N GLN A 591 -3.00 -0.12 -32.08
CA GLN A 591 -3.21 0.49 -33.39
C GLN A 591 -2.94 -0.50 -34.53
N PRO A 592 -3.70 -0.45 -35.64
CA PRO A 592 -3.47 -1.31 -36.81
C PRO A 592 -2.01 -1.22 -37.32
N GLY A 593 -1.39 -2.37 -37.60
CA GLY A 593 0.00 -2.43 -38.11
C GLY A 593 1.10 -2.27 -37.06
N ARG A 594 0.80 -2.01 -35.78
CA ARG A 594 1.78 -2.10 -34.69
C ARG A 594 1.88 -3.52 -34.16
N HIS A 595 3.10 -4.04 -34.08
CA HIS A 595 3.38 -5.40 -33.62
C HIS A 595 4.05 -5.46 -32.24
N ASP A 596 4.11 -4.35 -31.51
CA ASP A 596 4.59 -4.28 -30.13
C ASP A 596 3.44 -4.16 -29.12
N THR A 597 3.74 -4.38 -27.84
CA THR A 597 2.80 -4.25 -26.72
C THR A 597 2.84 -2.87 -26.05
N GLY A 598 3.50 -1.89 -26.68
CA GLY A 598 3.74 -0.53 -26.17
C GLY A 598 2.52 0.37 -26.27
N ILE A 599 1.43 -0.04 -25.62
CA ILE A 599 0.14 0.64 -25.64
C ILE A 599 0.05 1.60 -24.46
N THR A 600 -0.31 2.86 -24.73
CA THR A 600 -0.45 3.88 -23.69
C THR A 600 -1.79 3.78 -22.95
N LEU A 601 -1.92 4.48 -21.82
CA LEU A 601 -3.22 4.62 -21.15
C LEU A 601 -4.26 5.26 -22.06
N ASP A 602 -3.88 6.29 -22.82
CA ASP A 602 -4.79 7.00 -23.72
C ASP A 602 -5.26 6.12 -24.87
N ASP A 603 -4.38 5.27 -25.42
CA ASP A 603 -4.76 4.26 -26.41
C ASP A 603 -5.81 3.28 -25.86
N LYS A 604 -5.63 2.82 -24.62
CA LYS A 604 -6.60 1.94 -23.94
C LYS A 604 -7.93 2.65 -23.66
N LEU A 605 -7.90 3.90 -23.21
CA LEU A 605 -9.11 4.68 -22.96
C LEU A 605 -9.86 5.02 -24.25
N ALA A 606 -9.14 5.21 -25.36
CA ALA A 606 -9.71 5.49 -26.67
C ALA A 606 -10.55 4.32 -27.23
N THR A 607 -10.47 3.11 -26.64
CA THR A 607 -11.33 1.99 -27.05
C THR A 607 -12.76 2.12 -26.54
N ILE A 608 -13.01 2.98 -25.54
CA ILE A 608 -14.31 3.11 -24.88
C ILE A 608 -15.22 4.03 -25.72
N THR A 609 -15.71 3.52 -26.85
CA THR A 609 -16.44 4.34 -27.84
C THR A 609 -17.87 3.86 -28.10
N ALA A 610 -18.11 2.56 -27.98
CA ALA A 610 -19.40 1.92 -28.23
C ALA A 610 -20.16 1.60 -26.93
N PRO A 611 -21.49 1.38 -26.99
CA PRO A 611 -22.23 0.80 -25.85
C PRO A 611 -21.57 -0.51 -25.40
N GLY A 612 -21.54 -0.75 -24.09
CA GLY A 612 -20.91 -1.91 -23.47
C GLY A 612 -19.39 -1.82 -23.31
N ALA A 613 -18.71 -0.97 -24.09
CA ALA A 613 -17.24 -0.92 -24.12
C ALA A 613 -16.62 -0.53 -22.76
N LEU A 614 -17.31 0.29 -21.95
CA LEU A 614 -16.82 0.66 -20.62
C LEU A 614 -16.83 -0.53 -19.65
N ARG A 615 -17.89 -1.35 -19.69
CA ARG A 615 -17.98 -2.59 -18.88
C ARG A 615 -16.84 -3.54 -19.23
N VAL A 616 -16.65 -3.79 -20.53
CA VAL A 616 -15.62 -4.69 -21.04
C VAL A 616 -14.23 -4.16 -20.70
N PHE A 617 -13.99 -2.86 -20.86
CA PHE A 617 -12.73 -2.20 -20.46
C PHE A 617 -12.40 -2.46 -18.99
N LEU A 618 -13.34 -2.17 -18.08
CA LEU A 618 -13.14 -2.35 -16.65
C LEU A 618 -12.95 -3.82 -16.26
N TRP A 619 -13.66 -4.74 -16.93
CA TRP A 619 -13.50 -6.17 -16.72
C TRP A 619 -12.11 -6.67 -17.14
N LYS A 620 -11.62 -6.28 -18.32
CA LYS A 620 -10.27 -6.60 -18.78
C LYS A 620 -9.21 -6.05 -17.83
N LEU A 621 -9.36 -4.79 -17.41
CA LEU A 621 -8.47 -4.16 -16.44
C LEU A 621 -8.49 -4.89 -15.09
N HIS A 622 -9.67 -5.26 -14.59
CA HIS A 622 -9.80 -5.97 -13.31
C HIS A 622 -9.11 -7.34 -13.37
N ASN A 623 -9.28 -8.09 -14.46
CA ASN A 623 -8.57 -9.36 -14.63
C ASN A 623 -7.04 -9.18 -14.74
N ALA A 624 -6.57 -8.16 -15.45
CA ALA A 624 -5.13 -7.87 -15.53
C ALA A 624 -4.55 -7.54 -14.14
N VAL A 625 -5.16 -6.62 -13.41
CA VAL A 625 -4.74 -6.24 -12.05
C VAL A 625 -4.77 -7.47 -11.12
N SER A 626 -5.87 -8.21 -11.10
CA SER A 626 -6.02 -9.43 -10.29
C SER A 626 -5.06 -10.56 -10.68
N SER A 627 -4.51 -10.55 -11.88
CA SER A 627 -3.52 -11.56 -12.31
C SER A 627 -2.12 -11.26 -11.82
N SER A 628 -1.79 -9.98 -11.65
CA SER A 628 -0.46 -9.51 -11.24
C SER A 628 -0.30 -9.19 -9.75
N ILE A 629 -1.38 -9.19 -8.96
CA ILE A 629 -1.28 -8.95 -7.51
C ILE A 629 -0.69 -10.18 -6.81
N ALA A 630 0.40 -9.99 -6.07
CA ALA A 630 1.03 -11.03 -5.24
C ALA A 630 0.71 -10.85 -3.74
N ARG A 631 0.11 -11.91 -3.17
CA ARG A 631 -0.13 -12.25 -1.75
C ARG A 631 1.08 -12.87 -1.06
N THR A 632 1.35 -12.52 0.19
CA THR A 632 2.29 -13.27 1.05
C THR A 632 1.64 -14.48 1.69
N GLU A 633 0.31 -14.41 1.83
CA GLU A 633 -0.53 -15.41 2.43
C GLU A 633 -0.53 -16.67 1.56
N PRO A 634 -0.19 -17.86 2.12
CA PRO A 634 -0.05 -19.07 1.32
C PRO A 634 -1.30 -19.42 0.53
N TRP A 635 -2.49 -19.07 1.03
CA TRP A 635 -3.78 -19.35 0.41
C TRP A 635 -4.13 -18.38 -0.73
N TYR A 636 -3.54 -17.18 -0.78
CA TYR A 636 -3.90 -16.20 -1.80
C TYR A 636 -3.42 -16.68 -3.18
N HIS A 637 -4.28 -16.62 -4.20
CA HIS A 637 -3.91 -16.91 -5.59
C HIS A 637 -3.40 -18.33 -5.88
N ARG A 638 -3.85 -19.33 -5.09
CA ARG A 638 -3.44 -20.75 -5.17
C ARG A 638 -3.84 -21.53 -6.42
N GLN A 639 -4.34 -20.91 -7.48
CA GLN A 639 -4.80 -21.61 -8.67
C GLN A 639 -3.60 -22.05 -9.54
N PRO A 640 -3.32 -23.36 -9.67
CA PRO A 640 -2.27 -23.84 -10.57
C PRO A 640 -2.73 -23.68 -12.03
N LYS A 641 -1.89 -23.06 -12.87
CA LYS A 641 -2.18 -22.79 -14.30
C LYS A 641 -3.47 -21.96 -14.50
N PRO A 642 -3.51 -20.72 -14.02
CA PRO A 642 -4.71 -19.89 -14.10
C PRO A 642 -5.03 -19.48 -15.53
N LEU A 643 -6.33 -19.38 -15.81
CA LEU A 643 -6.84 -18.61 -16.94
C LEU A 643 -6.92 -17.14 -16.52
N TYR A 644 -5.99 -16.30 -16.99
CA TYR A 644 -5.93 -14.88 -16.56
C TYR A 644 -7.19 -14.10 -16.93
N THR A 645 -7.84 -14.44 -18.03
CA THR A 645 -9.14 -13.90 -18.47
C THR A 645 -10.27 -14.06 -17.45
N SER A 646 -10.22 -15.11 -16.62
CA SER A 646 -11.22 -15.41 -15.59
C SER A 646 -10.65 -15.30 -14.18
N ARG A 647 -9.52 -14.62 -14.02
CA ARG A 647 -8.81 -14.52 -12.73
C ARG A 647 -9.64 -13.81 -11.67
N PHE A 648 -10.33 -12.75 -12.04
CA PHE A 648 -11.33 -12.13 -11.20
C PHE A 648 -12.65 -12.91 -11.30
N TRP A 649 -13.34 -12.83 -12.43
CA TRP A 649 -14.66 -13.43 -12.64
C TRP A 649 -15.03 -13.35 -14.13
N PRO A 650 -15.74 -14.33 -14.73
CA PRO A 650 -16.34 -15.52 -14.13
C PRO A 650 -15.45 -16.77 -14.15
N SER A 651 -15.48 -17.54 -13.07
CA SER A 651 -14.65 -18.75 -12.88
C SER A 651 -15.47 -19.93 -12.37
N ILE A 652 -15.38 -21.07 -13.06
CA ILE A 652 -16.04 -22.33 -12.65
C ILE A 652 -15.50 -22.78 -11.29
N GLU A 653 -14.18 -22.71 -11.08
CA GLU A 653 -13.58 -23.10 -9.81
C GLU A 653 -14.07 -22.24 -8.65
N ALA A 654 -14.18 -20.93 -8.86
CA ALA A 654 -14.70 -20.02 -7.84
C ALA A 654 -16.19 -20.24 -7.57
N GLU A 655 -16.99 -20.60 -8.59
CA GLU A 655 -18.40 -20.97 -8.41
C GLU A 655 -18.54 -22.29 -7.63
N MET A 656 -17.79 -23.31 -8.01
CA MET A 656 -17.79 -24.60 -7.32
C MET A 656 -17.33 -24.46 -5.86
N ALA A 657 -16.27 -23.69 -5.61
CA ALA A 657 -15.78 -23.46 -4.25
C ALA A 657 -16.78 -22.68 -3.40
N ARG A 658 -17.52 -21.73 -3.98
CA ARG A 658 -18.61 -21.03 -3.30
C ARG A 658 -19.76 -21.96 -2.96
N SER A 659 -20.26 -22.69 -3.97
CA SER A 659 -21.33 -23.69 -3.82
C SER A 659 -20.99 -24.70 -2.72
N ALA A 660 -19.77 -25.26 -2.77
CA ALA A 660 -19.29 -26.19 -1.76
C ALA A 660 -19.20 -25.58 -0.36
N ALA A 661 -18.70 -24.33 -0.25
CA ALA A 661 -18.66 -23.63 1.04
C ALA A 661 -20.07 -23.38 1.61
N SER A 662 -21.02 -23.02 0.75
CA SER A 662 -22.44 -22.82 1.08
C SER A 662 -23.19 -24.13 1.41
N GLY A 663 -22.53 -25.29 1.32
CA GLY A 663 -23.14 -26.60 1.57
C GLY A 663 -24.07 -27.06 0.45
N HIS A 664 -23.90 -26.52 -0.76
CA HIS A 664 -24.64 -26.93 -1.95
C HIS A 664 -23.87 -28.01 -2.71
N ASP A 665 -24.52 -29.15 -2.93
CA ASP A 665 -23.95 -30.30 -3.66
C ASP A 665 -24.10 -30.19 -5.20
N ALA A 666 -24.74 -29.14 -5.70
CA ALA A 666 -24.99 -28.94 -7.13
C ALA A 666 -24.97 -27.45 -7.50
N VAL A 667 -24.57 -27.16 -8.75
CA VAL A 667 -24.64 -25.84 -9.38
C VAL A 667 -25.64 -25.90 -10.54
N ALA A 668 -26.46 -24.86 -10.72
CA ALA A 668 -27.44 -24.81 -11.79
C ALA A 668 -26.79 -24.96 -13.19
N ILE A 669 -27.37 -25.82 -14.04
CA ILE A 669 -26.86 -26.10 -15.39
C ILE A 669 -26.76 -24.82 -16.22
N ALA A 670 -27.74 -23.91 -16.09
CA ALA A 670 -27.72 -22.61 -16.78
C ALA A 670 -26.46 -21.81 -16.41
N LYS A 671 -26.14 -21.72 -15.12
CA LYS A 671 -24.95 -21.03 -14.61
C LYS A 671 -23.66 -21.65 -15.14
N VAL A 672 -23.56 -22.99 -15.11
CA VAL A 672 -22.40 -23.71 -15.65
C VAL A 672 -22.26 -23.47 -17.15
N THR A 673 -23.36 -23.49 -17.89
CA THR A 673 -23.39 -23.27 -19.35
C THR A 673 -22.89 -21.87 -19.71
N GLU A 674 -23.33 -20.84 -18.99
CA GLU A 674 -22.87 -19.45 -19.18
C GLU A 674 -21.36 -19.33 -18.94
N ILE A 675 -20.84 -19.84 -17.81
CA ILE A 675 -19.41 -19.74 -17.49
C ILE A 675 -18.58 -20.57 -18.49
N TYR A 676 -19.08 -21.73 -18.92
CA TYR A 676 -18.41 -22.57 -19.91
C TYR A 676 -18.30 -21.89 -21.27
N GLY A 677 -19.34 -21.15 -21.69
CA GLY A 677 -19.34 -20.35 -22.92
C GLY A 677 -18.18 -19.35 -22.98
N ILE A 678 -17.82 -18.76 -21.84
CA ILE A 678 -16.69 -17.82 -21.70
C ILE A 678 -15.36 -18.56 -21.53
N THR A 679 -15.35 -19.69 -20.81
CA THR A 679 -14.14 -20.50 -20.59
C THR A 679 -13.53 -20.99 -21.90
N LYS A 680 -14.35 -21.29 -22.92
CA LYS A 680 -13.88 -21.79 -24.23
C LYS A 680 -12.98 -20.79 -24.99
N PRO A 681 -13.41 -19.55 -25.30
CA PRO A 681 -12.54 -18.56 -25.92
C PRO A 681 -11.38 -18.14 -24.99
N ALA A 682 -11.60 -18.07 -23.67
CA ALA A 682 -10.53 -17.80 -22.70
C ALA A 682 -9.39 -18.84 -22.76
N ALA A 683 -9.72 -20.12 -22.91
CA ALA A 683 -8.72 -21.19 -23.06
C ALA A 683 -7.95 -21.07 -24.38
N HIS A 684 -8.59 -20.66 -25.46
CA HIS A 684 -7.91 -20.39 -26.74
C HIS A 684 -6.92 -19.22 -26.58
N LEU A 685 -7.33 -18.14 -25.93
CA LEU A 685 -6.46 -16.99 -25.64
C LEU A 685 -5.29 -17.36 -24.73
N ALA A 686 -5.46 -18.29 -23.79
CA ALA A 686 -4.36 -18.79 -22.96
C ALA A 686 -3.27 -19.49 -23.79
N VAL A 687 -3.65 -20.25 -24.83
CA VAL A 687 -2.69 -20.86 -25.77
C VAL A 687 -1.97 -19.78 -26.58
N LEU A 688 -2.72 -18.81 -27.10
CA LEU A 688 -2.15 -17.69 -27.86
C LEU A 688 -1.21 -16.83 -27.02
N ARG A 689 -1.49 -16.68 -25.72
CA ARG A 689 -0.58 -16.02 -24.76
C ARG A 689 0.76 -16.75 -24.70
N ASP A 690 0.74 -18.07 -24.52
CA ASP A 690 1.97 -18.87 -24.41
C ASP A 690 2.78 -18.85 -25.72
N GLU A 691 2.12 -18.76 -26.88
CA GLU A 691 2.78 -18.49 -28.16
C GLU A 691 3.36 -17.08 -28.23
N LEU A 692 2.59 -16.06 -27.85
CA LEU A 692 2.99 -14.65 -27.88
C LEU A 692 4.20 -14.40 -26.98
N THR A 693 4.16 -14.88 -25.73
CA THR A 693 5.27 -14.82 -24.77
C THR A 693 6.53 -15.48 -25.34
N ARG A 694 6.41 -16.67 -25.95
CA ARG A 694 7.56 -17.35 -26.56
C ARG A 694 8.14 -16.55 -27.72
N ALA A 695 7.30 -16.01 -28.60
CA ALA A 695 7.72 -15.20 -29.73
C ALA A 695 8.40 -13.89 -29.27
N LEU A 696 7.85 -13.21 -28.27
CA LEU A 696 8.45 -12.01 -27.68
C LEU A 696 9.82 -12.30 -27.05
N ARG A 697 9.96 -13.40 -26.31
CA ARG A 697 11.25 -13.81 -25.71
C ARG A 697 12.30 -14.19 -26.77
N ALA A 698 11.86 -14.66 -27.93
CA ALA A 698 12.72 -15.00 -29.05
C ALA A 698 13.01 -13.83 -30.00
N ASP A 699 12.43 -12.64 -29.76
CA ASP A 699 12.41 -11.49 -30.68
C ASP A 699 11.94 -11.86 -32.11
N ASP A 700 11.04 -12.85 -32.22
CA ASP A 700 10.47 -13.31 -33.50
C ASP A 700 9.26 -12.46 -33.88
N LYS A 701 9.54 -11.34 -34.55
CA LYS A 701 8.52 -10.37 -34.98
C LYS A 701 7.45 -10.95 -35.91
N ALA A 702 7.79 -11.95 -36.73
CA ALA A 702 6.84 -12.57 -37.64
C ALA A 702 5.84 -13.43 -36.87
N SER A 703 6.33 -14.24 -35.93
CA SER A 703 5.47 -15.03 -35.04
C SER A 703 4.61 -14.13 -34.13
N VAL A 704 5.17 -13.04 -33.60
CA VAL A 704 4.39 -12.05 -32.83
C VAL A 704 3.22 -11.50 -33.66
N ALA A 705 3.48 -11.07 -34.89
CA ALA A 705 2.45 -10.55 -35.78
C ALA A 705 1.36 -11.60 -36.08
N GLN A 706 1.75 -12.84 -36.36
CA GLN A 706 0.82 -13.94 -36.64
C GLN A 706 -0.04 -14.31 -35.43
N THR A 707 0.56 -14.36 -34.23
CA THR A 707 -0.19 -14.66 -33.01
C THR A 707 -1.17 -13.54 -32.65
N ILE A 708 -0.78 -12.27 -32.86
CA ILE A 708 -1.67 -11.12 -32.65
C ILE A 708 -2.88 -11.19 -33.59
N ASP A 709 -2.68 -11.44 -34.88
CA ASP A 709 -3.76 -11.56 -35.88
C ASP A 709 -4.77 -12.65 -35.50
N ARG A 710 -4.27 -13.83 -35.08
CA ARG A 710 -5.11 -14.92 -34.55
C ARG A 710 -5.84 -14.56 -33.27
N ALA A 711 -5.24 -13.73 -32.41
CA ALA A 711 -5.84 -13.29 -31.16
C ALA A 711 -7.02 -12.35 -31.38
N GLU A 712 -7.04 -11.53 -32.44
CA GLU A 712 -8.16 -10.60 -32.69
C GLU A 712 -9.50 -11.32 -32.82
N GLY A 713 -9.55 -12.41 -33.60
CA GLY A 713 -10.77 -13.23 -33.71
C GLY A 713 -11.19 -13.86 -32.38
N ALA A 714 -10.21 -14.39 -31.62
CA ALA A 714 -10.49 -15.01 -30.33
C ALA A 714 -10.93 -14.00 -29.25
N ILE A 715 -10.45 -12.76 -29.31
CA ILE A 715 -10.90 -11.66 -28.44
C ILE A 715 -12.34 -11.28 -28.78
N ALA A 716 -12.69 -11.16 -30.06
CA ALA A 716 -14.06 -10.86 -30.47
C ALA A 716 -15.05 -11.95 -30.01
N ASP A 717 -14.68 -13.23 -30.15
CA ASP A 717 -15.48 -14.35 -29.64
C ASP A 717 -15.66 -14.28 -28.11
N LEU A 718 -14.61 -13.91 -27.38
CA LEU A 718 -14.66 -13.74 -25.93
C LEU A 718 -15.59 -12.59 -25.54
N GLU A 719 -15.45 -11.42 -26.15
CA GLU A 719 -16.27 -10.24 -25.85
C GLU A 719 -17.75 -10.51 -26.09
N LEU A 720 -18.08 -11.18 -27.21
CA LEU A 720 -19.46 -11.61 -27.49
C LEU A 720 -19.99 -12.55 -26.39
N ALA A 721 -19.20 -13.55 -25.97
CA ALA A 721 -19.60 -14.46 -24.90
C ALA A 721 -19.81 -13.75 -23.55
N ILE A 722 -19.00 -12.73 -23.24
CA ILE A 722 -19.13 -11.91 -22.03
C ILE A 722 -20.45 -11.11 -22.06
N GLU A 723 -20.77 -10.50 -23.20
CA GLU A 723 -22.00 -9.73 -23.41
C GLU A 723 -23.25 -10.61 -23.31
N GLU A 724 -23.28 -11.73 -24.03
CA GLU A 724 -24.39 -12.69 -24.03
C GLU A 724 -24.65 -13.26 -22.63
N ALA A 725 -23.59 -13.54 -21.87
CA ALA A 725 -23.72 -14.05 -20.51
C ALA A 725 -24.24 -13.01 -19.52
N SER A 726 -24.13 -11.70 -19.80
CA SER A 726 -24.66 -10.59 -18.99
C SER A 726 -24.30 -10.66 -17.49
N PHE A 727 -23.22 -11.33 -17.10
CA PHE A 727 -22.89 -11.54 -15.69
C PHE A 727 -22.41 -10.24 -15.01
N LEU A 728 -21.75 -9.34 -15.74
CA LEU A 728 -21.34 -8.03 -15.23
C LEU A 728 -22.57 -7.22 -14.85
N THR A 729 -23.56 -7.15 -15.74
CA THR A 729 -24.83 -6.47 -15.47
C THR A 729 -25.58 -7.14 -14.33
N ARG A 730 -25.73 -8.47 -14.30
CA ARG A 730 -26.37 -9.13 -13.15
C ARG A 730 -25.69 -8.78 -11.83
N LYS A 731 -24.36 -8.69 -11.82
CA LYS A 731 -23.59 -8.42 -10.60
C LYS A 731 -23.62 -6.96 -10.17
N TYR A 732 -23.49 -6.05 -11.12
CA TYR A 732 -23.21 -4.63 -10.87
C TYR A 732 -24.36 -3.70 -11.19
N ALA A 733 -25.49 -4.21 -11.70
CA ALA A 733 -26.66 -3.41 -12.02
C ALA A 733 -27.06 -2.57 -10.82
N TYR A 734 -27.26 -1.28 -11.04
CA TYR A 734 -27.67 -0.37 -9.98
C TYR A 734 -29.10 -0.69 -9.54
N ASP A 735 -29.27 -0.93 -8.25
CA ASP A 735 -30.58 -1.11 -7.63
C ASP A 735 -30.82 -0.04 -6.56
N PRO A 736 -31.67 0.98 -6.83
CA PRO A 736 -31.96 2.03 -5.87
C PRO A 736 -32.80 1.55 -4.68
N ALA A 737 -33.49 0.42 -4.79
CA ALA A 737 -34.33 -0.14 -3.74
C ALA A 737 -33.55 -1.08 -2.80
N GLN A 738 -32.35 -1.51 -3.19
CA GLN A 738 -31.50 -2.37 -2.37
C GLN A 738 -31.10 -1.65 -1.08
N ALA A 739 -31.54 -2.19 0.05
CA ALA A 739 -31.07 -1.77 1.36
C ALA A 739 -29.56 -2.03 1.51
N GLY A 740 -28.88 -1.30 2.39
CA GLY A 740 -27.43 -1.41 2.59
C GLY A 740 -26.92 -2.84 2.85
N LEU A 741 -25.60 -3.01 2.73
CA LEU A 741 -24.91 -4.30 2.86
C LEU A 741 -25.31 -5.12 4.11
N PRO A 742 -25.54 -6.44 3.98
CA PRO A 742 -25.93 -7.28 5.11
C PRO A 742 -24.83 -7.32 6.18
N PRO A 743 -25.20 -7.20 7.48
CA PRO A 743 -24.26 -6.88 8.55
C PRO A 743 -23.47 -8.06 9.12
N THR A 744 -23.73 -9.31 8.69
CA THR A 744 -23.19 -10.49 9.34
C THR A 744 -22.47 -11.42 8.39
N VAL A 745 -21.15 -11.51 8.58
CA VAL A 745 -20.32 -12.57 8.02
C VAL A 745 -20.52 -13.83 8.83
N ASP A 746 -20.90 -14.92 8.18
CA ASP A 746 -20.91 -16.25 8.80
C ASP A 746 -19.55 -16.97 8.61
N ALA A 747 -19.38 -18.10 9.32
CA ALA A 747 -18.14 -18.89 9.26
C ALA A 747 -17.92 -19.51 7.86
N ILE A 748 -18.99 -19.71 7.09
CA ILE A 748 -18.95 -20.28 5.74
C ILE A 748 -18.34 -19.27 4.77
N GLN A 749 -18.83 -18.02 4.78
CA GLN A 749 -18.33 -16.91 3.98
C GLN A 749 -16.87 -16.61 4.32
N GLU A 750 -16.49 -16.65 5.60
CA GLU A 750 -15.09 -16.49 5.99
C GLU A 750 -14.19 -17.61 5.45
N THR A 751 -14.67 -18.86 5.49
CA THR A 751 -13.94 -20.01 4.94
C THR A 751 -13.77 -19.87 3.43
N PHE A 752 -14.84 -19.54 2.71
CA PHE A 752 -14.78 -19.30 1.26
C PHE A 752 -13.83 -18.15 0.90
N ALA A 753 -13.82 -17.07 1.68
CA ALA A 753 -12.93 -15.93 1.48
C ALA A 753 -11.44 -16.26 1.61
N ARG A 754 -11.10 -17.41 2.19
CA ARG A 754 -9.74 -17.94 2.34
C ARG A 754 -9.45 -19.15 1.44
N SER A 755 -10.36 -19.51 0.54
CA SER A 755 -10.22 -20.66 -0.36
C SER A 755 -9.07 -20.51 -1.37
N GLY A 756 -8.62 -19.28 -1.62
CA GLY A 756 -7.62 -18.97 -2.65
C GLY A 756 -8.18 -18.79 -4.06
N VAL A 757 -9.46 -19.16 -4.25
CA VAL A 757 -10.26 -18.89 -5.45
C VAL A 757 -11.43 -17.93 -5.13
N PHE A 758 -11.34 -17.23 -3.99
CA PHE A 758 -12.32 -16.24 -3.60
C PHE A 758 -12.40 -15.11 -4.62
N VAL A 759 -13.63 -14.81 -4.99
CA VAL A 759 -13.97 -13.69 -5.86
C VAL A 759 -14.96 -12.84 -5.10
N GLU A 760 -14.62 -11.57 -4.92
CA GLU A 760 -15.52 -10.54 -4.41
C GLU A 760 -16.72 -10.49 -5.35
N ARG A 761 -17.87 -11.03 -4.93
CA ARG A 761 -19.13 -10.93 -5.67
C ARG A 761 -19.90 -9.73 -5.17
#